data_AF-A0A1X3FJ50-F1
#
_entry.id   AF-A0A1X3FJ50-F1
#
_cell.length_a   1.000
_cell.length_b   1.000
_cell.length_c   1.000
_cell.angle_alpha   90.00
_cell.angle_beta   90.00
_cell.angle_gamma   90.00
#
_symmetry.space_group_name_H-M   'P 1'
#
loop_
_entity.id
_entity.type
_entity.pdbx_description
1 polymer ?
#
loop_
_entity_poly.entity_id
_entity_poly.type
_entity_poly.pdbx_seq_one_letter_code
_entity_poly.pdbx_strand_id
1 'polypeptide(L)'
;MPIIISALVLLGLASAGFIAYEAVLKRRESEAFLKVNAVAQLLLRSAGHWAIERGLTNAVLKSPDVVSAERRAEIAKARATADEAFRQAVLDISAIPEMTAGQRQIADAATKFEALRLLREKADAGMSRSRVEREPDLVDGFAPTITEVIDVASNRLRLTLETLTSPPVARLAQLIGLRHLTAQMAENAGRERALLAGVVGARAKLGMEGYERLSALRAKVELAWDTVLPVRLRSDLALQIGEAMTEVEKSYFGAYGETRVTVLAGGEGGDYRITGPEYFTRATAGINAVLKLGEAIGAAADREATMQAEVSTRNVVFTVVLLCASVMLAGLSFWITFGRILKPLSAISVAMGGLANGDFTTVVPGTCRGDEVGEMARTVEVFKQNGLEVERMRGDHAAAESRAAEQRKAEMRKLADGFEAAIGEIVDTVSSAATELEASASTLTSTAERGQQLTTMVAAASEEASTNVQAVASATEELSSSITEISRQVQESARVANEAVGQARVTTERVSELSRAATRIGDVVELINTIAGQTNLLALNATIEAARAGEAGRGFAVVASEVKALAEQTAKATGEIGQQIASIQTATEHSVGAIKDISGTIEKLSEISSTIAAAVEEQGAATQEISRNVQQAAEGTHQVSANITDVQRGANETGSASSQVLAAAQSLSGDSNRLKLEVGNFLDTVRAA
;
A
#
# COMPACT_ATOMS: atom_id res chain seq x y z
N MET A 1 -11.68 45.73 -25.08
CA MET A 1 -12.91 45.05 -24.60
C MET A 1 -13.17 43.70 -25.29
N PRO A 2 -13.48 43.60 -26.60
CA PRO A 2 -13.94 42.33 -27.20
C PRO A 2 -12.88 41.22 -27.27
N ILE A 3 -11.59 41.56 -27.42
CA ILE A 3 -10.50 40.58 -27.42
C ILE A 3 -10.32 39.94 -26.03
N ILE A 4 -10.46 40.74 -24.96
CA ILE A 4 -10.30 40.28 -23.57
C ILE A 4 -11.44 39.33 -23.20
N ILE A 5 -12.68 39.66 -23.60
CA ILE A 5 -13.85 38.80 -23.37
C ILE A 5 -13.70 37.47 -24.11
N SER A 6 -13.27 37.50 -25.38
CA SER A 6 -13.01 36.28 -26.15
C SER A 6 -11.89 35.42 -25.56
N ALA A 7 -10.82 36.04 -25.04
CA ALA A 7 -9.74 35.33 -24.36
C ALA A 7 -10.20 34.66 -23.06
N LEU A 8 -11.00 35.36 -22.23
CA LEU A 8 -11.57 34.80 -21.01
C LEU A 8 -12.53 33.64 -21.29
N VAL A 9 -13.35 33.73 -22.33
CA VAL A 9 -14.24 32.64 -22.76
C VAL A 9 -13.42 31.41 -23.21
N LEU A 10 -12.37 31.60 -24.01
CA LEU A 10 -11.50 30.50 -24.43
C LEU A 10 -10.79 29.83 -23.24
N LEU A 11 -10.34 30.62 -22.26
CA LEU A 11 -9.68 30.12 -21.05
C LEU A 11 -10.67 29.31 -20.17
N GLY A 12 -11.91 29.80 -20.06
CA GLY A 12 -13.01 29.08 -19.39
C GLY A 12 -13.37 27.77 -20.09
N LEU A 13 -13.44 27.75 -21.43
CA LEU A 13 -13.68 26.53 -22.21
C LEU A 13 -12.56 25.51 -22.05
N ALA A 14 -11.30 25.95 -22.06
CA ALA A 14 -10.14 25.09 -21.84
C ALA A 14 -10.13 24.48 -20.43
N SER A 15 -10.40 25.29 -19.40
CA SER A 15 -10.50 24.83 -18.02
C SER A 15 -11.65 23.84 -17.82
N ALA A 16 -12.83 24.13 -18.36
CA ALA A 16 -13.97 23.21 -18.33
C ALA A 16 -13.67 21.89 -19.07
N GLY A 17 -13.02 21.96 -20.23
CA GLY A 17 -12.57 20.78 -20.96
C GLY A 17 -11.62 19.90 -20.15
N PHE A 18 -10.66 20.52 -19.45
CA PHE A 18 -9.72 19.82 -18.58
C PHE A 18 -10.42 19.13 -17.40
N ILE A 19 -11.34 19.82 -16.71
CA ILE A 19 -12.11 19.26 -15.58
C ILE A 19 -12.98 18.08 -16.06
N ALA A 20 -13.64 18.20 -17.22
CA ALA A 20 -14.43 17.12 -17.79
C ALA A 20 -13.56 15.91 -18.16
N TYR A 21 -12.39 16.15 -18.74
CA TYR A 21 -11.43 15.09 -19.06
C TYR A 21 -10.96 14.35 -17.81
N GLU A 22 -10.56 15.07 -16.76
CA GLU A 22 -10.19 14.47 -15.47
C GLU A 22 -11.31 13.61 -14.88
N ALA A 23 -12.54 14.11 -14.91
CA ALA A 23 -13.68 13.38 -14.36
C ALA A 23 -13.99 12.11 -15.17
N VAL A 24 -13.83 12.12 -16.50
CA VAL A 24 -13.94 10.90 -17.32
C VAL A 24 -12.84 9.89 -16.97
N LEU A 25 -11.61 10.36 -16.73
CA LEU A 25 -10.48 9.51 -16.37
C LEU A 25 -10.72 8.84 -15.01
N LYS A 26 -11.07 9.61 -13.96
CA LYS A 26 -11.39 9.09 -12.62
C LYS A 26 -12.57 8.11 -12.62
N ARG A 27 -13.57 8.35 -13.46
CA ARG A 27 -14.69 7.42 -13.65
C ARG A 27 -14.20 6.08 -14.22
N ARG A 28 -13.39 6.11 -15.27
CA ARG A 28 -12.85 4.89 -15.88
C ARG A 28 -11.98 4.10 -14.91
N GLU A 29 -11.13 4.79 -14.14
CA GLU A 29 -10.31 4.16 -13.10
C GLU A 29 -11.16 3.52 -11.99
N SER A 30 -12.25 4.19 -11.59
CA SER A 30 -13.20 3.64 -10.60
C SER A 30 -13.94 2.41 -11.12
N GLU A 31 -14.39 2.43 -12.38
CA GLU A 31 -15.02 1.28 -13.04
C GLU A 31 -14.04 0.11 -13.23
N ALA A 32 -12.77 0.39 -13.55
CA ALA A 32 -11.71 -0.60 -13.63
C ALA A 32 -11.43 -1.22 -12.26
N PHE A 33 -11.36 -0.40 -11.21
CA PHE A 33 -11.15 -0.86 -9.84
C PHE A 33 -12.25 -1.82 -9.35
N LEU A 34 -13.51 -1.63 -9.74
CA LEU A 34 -14.59 -2.57 -9.41
C LEU A 34 -14.30 -3.99 -9.93
N LYS A 35 -13.73 -4.12 -11.14
CA LYS A 35 -13.32 -5.43 -11.69
C LYS A 35 -12.17 -6.04 -10.90
N VAL A 36 -11.17 -5.22 -10.56
CA VAL A 36 -10.04 -5.63 -9.70
C VAL A 36 -10.56 -6.15 -8.36
N ASN A 37 -11.49 -5.42 -7.75
CA ASN A 37 -12.08 -5.78 -6.46
C ASN A 37 -12.86 -7.10 -6.55
N ALA A 38 -13.65 -7.31 -7.60
CA ALA A 38 -14.39 -8.54 -7.83
C ALA A 38 -13.45 -9.76 -7.98
N VAL A 39 -12.38 -9.65 -8.76
CA VAL A 39 -11.37 -10.71 -8.90
C VAL A 39 -10.69 -11.00 -7.56
N ALA A 40 -10.30 -9.96 -6.81
CA ALA A 40 -9.70 -10.14 -5.50
C ALA A 40 -10.62 -10.87 -4.52
N GLN A 41 -11.93 -10.57 -4.53
CA GLN A 41 -12.93 -11.28 -3.72
C GLN A 41 -13.06 -12.76 -4.13
N LEU A 42 -13.07 -13.06 -5.44
CA LEU A 42 -13.09 -14.45 -5.93
C LEU A 42 -11.84 -15.23 -5.49
N LEU A 43 -10.66 -14.61 -5.56
CA LEU A 43 -9.41 -15.24 -5.09
C LEU A 43 -9.45 -15.50 -3.58
N LEU A 44 -9.94 -14.56 -2.76
CA LEU A 44 -10.12 -14.78 -1.33
C LEU A 44 -11.12 -15.90 -1.02
N ARG A 45 -12.23 -15.95 -1.78
CA ARG A 45 -13.21 -17.03 -1.68
C ARG A 45 -12.60 -18.39 -2.00
N SER A 46 -11.79 -18.48 -3.07
CA SER A 46 -11.07 -19.72 -3.42
C SER A 46 -10.12 -20.15 -2.28
N ALA A 47 -9.31 -19.23 -1.75
CA ALA A 47 -8.40 -19.48 -0.64
C ALA A 47 -9.14 -20.00 0.61
N GLY A 48 -10.23 -19.35 1.01
CA GLY A 48 -11.01 -19.72 2.18
C GLY A 48 -11.58 -21.13 2.07
N HIS A 49 -12.10 -21.51 0.89
CA HIS A 49 -12.65 -22.84 0.67
C HIS A 49 -11.58 -23.93 0.47
N TRP A 50 -10.45 -23.65 -0.19
CA TRP A 50 -9.30 -24.57 -0.19
C TRP A 50 -8.72 -24.75 1.22
N ALA A 51 -8.73 -23.72 2.07
CA ALA A 51 -8.31 -23.85 3.47
C ALA A 51 -9.27 -24.74 4.28
N ILE A 52 -10.56 -24.80 3.92
CA ILE A 52 -11.53 -25.76 4.49
C ILE A 52 -11.21 -27.17 3.98
N GLU A 53 -11.02 -27.36 2.67
CA GLU A 53 -10.60 -28.64 2.09
C GLU A 53 -9.31 -29.17 2.74
N ARG A 54 -8.29 -28.30 2.86
CA ARG A 54 -7.02 -28.60 3.51
C ARG A 54 -7.24 -29.22 4.88
N GLY A 55 -8.01 -28.55 5.72
CA GLY A 55 -8.22 -28.99 7.09
C GLY A 55 -9.10 -30.23 7.20
N LEU A 56 -10.21 -30.30 6.46
CA LEU A 56 -11.10 -31.47 6.45
C LEU A 56 -10.38 -32.73 5.97
N THR A 57 -9.70 -32.63 4.81
CA THR A 57 -9.01 -33.77 4.20
C THR A 57 -7.79 -34.17 5.02
N ASN A 58 -7.04 -33.21 5.58
CA ASN A 58 -5.91 -33.52 6.48
C ASN A 58 -6.38 -34.26 7.73
N ALA A 59 -7.42 -33.79 8.41
CA ALA A 59 -7.97 -34.46 9.60
C ALA A 59 -8.43 -35.89 9.28
N VAL A 60 -9.05 -36.07 8.11
CA VAL A 60 -9.50 -37.36 7.60
C VAL A 60 -8.34 -38.31 7.29
N LEU A 61 -7.33 -37.86 6.53
CA LEU A 61 -6.14 -38.67 6.22
C LEU A 61 -5.38 -39.03 7.51
N LYS A 62 -5.38 -38.09 8.48
CA LYS A 62 -5.13 -38.14 9.95
C LYS A 62 -5.69 -39.34 10.71
N SER A 63 -6.98 -39.58 10.49
CA SER A 63 -7.85 -40.34 11.38
C SER A 63 -7.66 -41.87 11.23
N PRO A 64 -7.77 -42.65 12.31
CA PRO A 64 -7.81 -44.12 12.23
C PRO A 64 -9.04 -44.66 11.48
N ASP A 65 -10.15 -43.91 11.48
CA ASP A 65 -11.44 -44.38 10.97
C ASP A 65 -11.61 -44.18 9.44
N VAL A 66 -12.53 -44.97 8.86
CA VAL A 66 -13.01 -44.77 7.48
C VAL A 66 -13.92 -43.55 7.42
N VAL A 67 -13.79 -42.77 6.35
CA VAL A 67 -14.48 -41.49 6.20
C VAL A 67 -15.98 -41.68 5.97
N SER A 68 -16.79 -40.99 6.78
CA SER A 68 -18.25 -40.97 6.60
C SER A 68 -18.66 -40.33 5.26
N ALA A 69 -19.80 -40.74 4.71
CA ALA A 69 -20.33 -40.18 3.46
C ALA A 69 -20.59 -38.66 3.58
N GLU A 70 -21.07 -38.21 4.75
CA GLU A 70 -21.29 -36.79 5.06
C GLU A 70 -19.99 -35.99 4.99
N ARG A 71 -18.89 -36.50 5.57
CA ARG A 71 -17.60 -35.81 5.54
C ARG A 71 -17.02 -35.72 4.13
N ARG A 72 -17.21 -36.76 3.30
CA ARG A 72 -16.84 -36.70 1.88
C ARG A 72 -17.64 -35.64 1.13
N ALA A 73 -18.94 -35.53 1.40
CA ALA A 73 -19.79 -34.52 0.78
C ALA A 73 -19.37 -33.09 1.15
N GLU A 74 -18.98 -32.86 2.41
CA GLU A 74 -18.41 -31.57 2.84
C GLU A 74 -17.12 -31.21 2.10
N ILE A 75 -16.18 -32.16 1.98
CA ILE A 75 -14.93 -31.98 1.24
C ILE A 75 -15.24 -31.65 -0.22
N ALA A 76 -16.13 -32.41 -0.86
CA ALA A 76 -16.53 -32.18 -2.25
C ALA A 76 -17.18 -30.79 -2.44
N LYS A 77 -18.02 -30.35 -1.50
CA LYS A 77 -18.63 -29.01 -1.53
C LYS A 77 -17.58 -27.90 -1.40
N ALA A 78 -16.60 -28.06 -0.50
CA ALA A 78 -15.51 -27.09 -0.35
C ALA A 78 -14.68 -26.99 -1.63
N ARG A 79 -14.31 -28.14 -2.23
CA ARG A 79 -13.60 -28.22 -3.52
C ARG A 79 -14.35 -27.49 -4.62
N ALA A 80 -15.62 -27.84 -4.84
CA ALA A 80 -16.43 -27.25 -5.90
C ALA A 80 -16.55 -25.73 -5.77
N THR A 81 -16.74 -25.24 -4.54
CA THR A 81 -16.86 -23.79 -4.30
C THR A 81 -15.54 -23.06 -4.54
N ALA A 82 -14.42 -23.65 -4.12
CA ALA A 82 -13.09 -23.05 -4.32
C ALA A 82 -12.71 -23.01 -5.80
N ASP A 83 -12.91 -24.13 -6.50
CA ASP A 83 -12.51 -24.30 -7.89
C ASP A 83 -13.33 -23.43 -8.83
N GLU A 84 -14.64 -23.27 -8.57
CA GLU A 84 -15.48 -22.36 -9.33
C GLU A 84 -15.05 -20.90 -9.16
N ALA A 85 -14.79 -20.48 -7.92
CA ALA A 85 -14.32 -19.13 -7.65
C ALA A 85 -12.96 -18.85 -8.31
N PHE A 86 -12.03 -19.81 -8.26
CA PHE A 86 -10.72 -19.67 -8.88
C PHE A 86 -10.80 -19.62 -10.41
N ARG A 87 -11.58 -20.51 -11.05
CA ARG A 87 -11.77 -20.50 -12.51
C ARG A 87 -12.34 -19.17 -12.97
N GLN A 88 -13.35 -18.65 -12.27
CA GLN A 88 -13.91 -17.34 -12.59
C GLN A 88 -12.89 -16.22 -12.39
N ALA A 89 -12.10 -16.25 -11.30
CA ALA A 89 -11.05 -15.25 -11.07
C ALA A 89 -10.00 -15.24 -12.19
N VAL A 90 -9.55 -16.40 -12.67
CA VAL A 90 -8.55 -16.50 -13.74
C VAL A 90 -9.09 -16.03 -15.10
N LEU A 91 -10.39 -16.25 -15.36
CA LEU A 91 -11.04 -15.70 -16.54
C LEU A 91 -11.10 -14.17 -16.49
N ASP A 92 -11.56 -13.63 -15.37
CA ASP A 92 -11.77 -12.19 -15.21
C ASP A 92 -10.46 -11.41 -15.08
N ILE A 93 -9.44 -11.98 -14.44
CA ILE A 93 -8.12 -11.34 -14.26
C ILE A 93 -7.39 -11.13 -15.59
N SER A 94 -7.62 -12.03 -16.56
CA SER A 94 -7.02 -11.94 -17.89
C SER A 94 -7.58 -10.78 -18.73
N ALA A 95 -8.76 -10.26 -18.35
CA ALA A 95 -9.38 -9.11 -18.98
C ALA A 95 -8.90 -7.75 -18.39
N ILE A 96 -8.05 -7.78 -17.37
CA ILE A 96 -7.50 -6.58 -16.71
C ILE A 96 -6.20 -6.20 -17.43
N PRO A 97 -6.11 -5.03 -18.09
CA PRO A 97 -4.95 -4.66 -18.92
C PRO A 97 -3.61 -4.71 -18.16
N GLU A 98 -3.59 -4.26 -16.92
CA GLU A 98 -2.43 -4.20 -16.03
C GLU A 98 -1.86 -5.60 -15.77
N MET A 99 -2.70 -6.64 -15.82
CA MET A 99 -2.30 -8.03 -15.60
C MET A 99 -1.51 -8.63 -16.76
N THR A 100 -1.29 -7.88 -17.85
CA THR A 100 -0.28 -8.22 -18.86
C THR A 100 1.11 -8.39 -18.24
N ALA A 101 1.46 -7.56 -17.24
CA ALA A 101 2.73 -7.69 -16.50
C ALA A 101 2.72 -8.89 -15.52
N GLY A 102 1.54 -9.40 -15.16
CA GLY A 102 1.34 -10.51 -14.23
C GLY A 102 1.09 -11.88 -14.89
N GLN A 103 1.34 -12.03 -16.20
CA GLN A 103 1.05 -13.27 -16.93
C GLN A 103 1.75 -14.51 -16.35
N ARG A 104 2.98 -14.35 -15.85
CA ARG A 104 3.71 -15.46 -15.21
C ARG A 104 2.98 -15.95 -13.97
N GLN A 105 2.52 -15.02 -13.13
CA GLN A 105 1.79 -15.33 -11.90
C GLN A 105 0.45 -16.01 -12.18
N ILE A 106 -0.25 -15.62 -13.26
CA ILE A 106 -1.47 -16.31 -13.72
C ILE A 106 -1.13 -17.75 -14.16
N ALA A 107 -0.07 -17.95 -14.93
CA ALA A 107 0.36 -19.27 -15.39
C ALA A 107 0.81 -20.18 -14.23
N ASP A 108 1.56 -19.64 -13.27
CA ASP A 108 1.99 -20.35 -12.07
C ASP A 108 0.77 -20.76 -11.22
N ALA A 109 -0.20 -19.86 -11.05
CA ALA A 109 -1.46 -20.13 -10.36
C ALA A 109 -2.24 -21.26 -11.04
N ALA A 110 -2.41 -21.21 -12.37
CA ALA A 110 -3.08 -22.25 -13.14
C ALA A 110 -2.36 -23.61 -13.02
N THR A 111 -1.03 -23.61 -13.07
CA THR A 111 -0.21 -24.83 -12.92
C THR A 111 -0.40 -25.46 -11.53
N LYS A 112 -0.40 -24.64 -10.47
CA LYS A 112 -0.65 -25.11 -9.10
C LYS A 112 -2.08 -25.62 -8.93
N PHE A 113 -3.05 -24.99 -9.57
CA PHE A 113 -4.44 -25.45 -9.58
C PHE A 113 -4.59 -26.82 -10.27
N GLU A 114 -3.98 -27.04 -11.43
CA GLU A 114 -4.02 -28.34 -12.11
C GLU A 114 -3.37 -29.47 -11.30
N ALA A 115 -2.31 -29.15 -10.53
CA ALA A 115 -1.68 -30.11 -9.63
C ALA A 115 -2.63 -30.64 -8.54
N LEU A 116 -3.69 -29.90 -8.19
CA LEU A 116 -4.71 -30.36 -7.25
C LEU A 116 -5.44 -31.60 -7.74
N ARG A 117 -5.66 -31.75 -9.06
CA ARG A 117 -6.43 -32.88 -9.60
C ARG A 117 -5.78 -34.22 -9.21
N LEU A 118 -4.49 -34.36 -9.51
CA LEU A 118 -3.73 -35.58 -9.20
C LEU A 118 -3.61 -35.83 -7.69
N LEU A 119 -3.43 -34.76 -6.90
CA LEU A 119 -3.38 -34.88 -5.44
C LEU A 119 -4.72 -35.35 -4.87
N ARG A 120 -5.84 -34.81 -5.36
CA ARG A 120 -7.19 -35.15 -4.92
C ARG A 120 -7.57 -36.59 -5.29
N GLU A 121 -7.17 -37.08 -6.46
CA GLU A 121 -7.35 -38.49 -6.85
C GLU A 121 -6.66 -39.44 -5.85
N LYS A 122 -5.42 -39.14 -5.47
CA LYS A 122 -4.70 -39.90 -4.44
C LYS A 122 -5.35 -39.78 -3.07
N ALA A 123 -5.76 -38.58 -2.68
CA ALA A 123 -6.46 -38.33 -1.42
C ALA A 123 -7.77 -39.12 -1.34
N ASP A 124 -8.58 -39.12 -2.39
CA ASP A 124 -9.87 -39.81 -2.44
C ASP A 124 -9.71 -41.34 -2.37
N ALA A 125 -8.68 -41.88 -3.01
CA ALA A 125 -8.30 -43.28 -2.87
C ALA A 125 -7.85 -43.61 -1.42
N GLY A 126 -7.00 -42.77 -0.83
CA GLY A 126 -6.52 -42.94 0.54
C GLY A 126 -7.62 -42.83 1.60
N MET A 127 -8.62 -41.97 1.38
CA MET A 127 -9.79 -41.81 2.25
C MET A 127 -10.67 -43.06 2.32
N SER A 128 -10.57 -43.95 1.33
CA SER A 128 -11.32 -45.22 1.30
C SER A 128 -10.55 -46.39 1.93
N ARG A 129 -9.32 -46.15 2.40
CA ARG A 129 -8.44 -47.14 3.03
C ARG A 129 -8.28 -46.89 4.54
N SER A 130 -7.88 -47.92 5.27
CA SER A 130 -7.50 -47.78 6.69
C SER A 130 -6.22 -46.94 6.82
N ARG A 131 -5.99 -46.34 7.99
CA ARG A 131 -4.82 -45.48 8.26
C ARG A 131 -3.47 -46.13 7.89
N VAL A 132 -3.33 -47.44 8.12
CA VAL A 132 -2.08 -48.20 7.90
C VAL A 132 -1.80 -48.42 6.41
N GLU A 133 -2.83 -48.39 5.56
CA GLU A 133 -2.75 -48.63 4.11
C GLU A 133 -2.61 -47.34 3.29
N ARG A 134 -2.55 -46.18 3.95
CA ARG A 134 -2.39 -44.87 3.31
C ARG A 134 -0.90 -44.59 3.07
N GLU A 135 -0.59 -44.04 1.90
CA GLU A 135 0.77 -43.62 1.55
C GLU A 135 1.27 -42.55 2.55
N PRO A 136 2.41 -42.75 3.24
CA PRO A 136 2.93 -41.79 4.21
C PRO A 136 3.14 -40.39 3.61
N ASP A 137 3.72 -40.32 2.41
CA ASP A 137 3.98 -39.06 1.70
C ASP A 137 2.69 -38.30 1.37
N LEU A 138 1.59 -38.99 1.08
CA LEU A 138 0.28 -38.37 0.87
C LEU A 138 -0.25 -37.78 2.19
N VAL A 139 -0.15 -38.54 3.28
CA VAL A 139 -0.66 -38.14 4.60
C VAL A 139 0.05 -36.89 5.12
N ASP A 140 1.37 -36.83 4.97
CA ASP A 140 2.16 -35.70 5.47
C ASP A 140 2.31 -34.57 4.45
N GLY A 141 2.26 -34.88 3.15
CA GLY A 141 2.39 -33.92 2.07
C GLY A 141 1.10 -33.18 1.68
N PHE A 142 -0.10 -33.74 1.93
CA PHE A 142 -1.35 -33.14 1.45
C PHE A 142 -1.57 -31.70 1.94
N ALA A 143 -1.50 -31.46 3.25
CA ALA A 143 -1.73 -30.13 3.81
C ALA A 143 -0.69 -29.09 3.37
N PRO A 144 0.62 -29.38 3.35
CA PRO A 144 1.64 -28.53 2.73
C PRO A 144 1.35 -28.20 1.26
N THR A 145 0.97 -29.18 0.44
CA THR A 145 0.70 -28.93 -0.98
C THR A 145 -0.52 -28.02 -1.18
N ILE A 146 -1.64 -28.24 -0.47
CA ILE A 146 -2.78 -27.31 -0.55
C ILE A 146 -2.39 -25.91 -0.05
N THR A 147 -1.52 -25.81 0.95
CA THR A 147 -1.01 -24.53 1.45
C THR A 147 -0.23 -23.78 0.37
N GLU A 148 0.61 -24.48 -0.39
CA GLU A 148 1.35 -23.89 -1.50
C GLU A 148 0.41 -23.41 -2.61
N VAL A 149 -0.68 -24.15 -2.89
CA VAL A 149 -1.70 -23.73 -3.86
C VAL A 149 -2.41 -22.46 -3.40
N ILE A 150 -2.84 -22.38 -2.12
CA ILE A 150 -3.45 -21.17 -1.57
C ILE A 150 -2.48 -19.97 -1.67
N ASP A 151 -1.21 -20.18 -1.34
CA ASP A 151 -0.20 -19.13 -1.37
C ASP A 151 0.05 -18.60 -2.78
N VAL A 152 0.21 -19.49 -3.77
CA VAL A 152 0.52 -19.09 -5.15
C VAL A 152 -0.74 -18.67 -5.89
N ALA A 153 -1.74 -19.55 -5.94
CA ALA A 153 -2.89 -19.39 -6.83
C ALA A 153 -3.90 -18.35 -6.32
N SER A 154 -3.98 -18.12 -5.02
CA SER A 154 -4.88 -17.08 -4.46
C SER A 154 -4.12 -15.88 -3.92
N ASN A 155 -3.23 -16.08 -2.95
CA ASN A 155 -2.66 -14.96 -2.19
C ASN A 155 -1.67 -14.12 -3.00
N ARG A 156 -0.67 -14.74 -3.63
CA ARG A 156 0.32 -14.04 -4.47
C ARG A 156 -0.33 -13.46 -5.72
N LEU A 157 -1.23 -14.21 -6.38
CA LEU A 157 -1.95 -13.72 -7.55
C LEU A 157 -2.81 -12.49 -7.22
N ARG A 158 -3.55 -12.52 -6.10
CA ARG A 158 -4.32 -11.36 -5.61
C ARG A 158 -3.41 -10.18 -5.30
N LEU A 159 -2.30 -10.41 -4.61
CA LEU A 159 -1.36 -9.34 -4.26
C LEU A 159 -0.76 -8.72 -5.52
N THR A 160 -0.37 -9.54 -6.50
CA THR A 160 0.12 -9.06 -7.81
C THR A 160 -0.92 -8.20 -8.51
N LEU A 161 -2.18 -8.66 -8.55
CA LEU A 161 -3.29 -7.87 -9.07
C LEU A 161 -3.41 -6.52 -8.38
N GLU A 162 -3.52 -6.51 -7.04
CA GLU A 162 -3.70 -5.30 -6.25
C GLU A 162 -2.49 -4.35 -6.32
N THR A 163 -1.28 -4.88 -6.51
CA THR A 163 -0.04 -4.08 -6.66
C THR A 163 0.08 -3.46 -8.05
N LEU A 164 -0.28 -4.18 -9.10
CA LEU A 164 -0.19 -3.68 -10.48
C LEU A 164 -1.28 -2.65 -10.79
N THR A 165 -2.40 -2.69 -10.07
CA THR A 165 -3.53 -1.77 -10.27
C THR A 165 -3.45 -0.59 -9.32
N SER A 166 -3.55 0.63 -9.84
CA SER A 166 -3.57 1.84 -9.01
C SER A 166 -4.99 2.15 -8.53
N PRO A 167 -5.26 2.24 -7.22
CA PRO A 167 -6.56 2.66 -6.72
C PRO A 167 -6.80 4.15 -7.03
N PRO A 168 -7.98 4.56 -7.52
CA PRO A 168 -8.25 5.94 -7.94
C PRO A 168 -8.30 6.94 -6.78
N VAL A 169 -8.45 6.48 -5.54
CA VAL A 169 -8.48 7.32 -4.34
C VAL A 169 -7.78 6.65 -3.16
N ALA A 170 -7.16 7.46 -2.28
CA ALA A 170 -6.39 6.98 -1.13
C ALA A 170 -7.19 6.08 -0.17
N ARG A 171 -8.51 6.33 -0.04
CA ARG A 171 -9.38 5.51 0.81
C ARG A 171 -9.49 4.07 0.31
N LEU A 172 -9.50 3.84 -1.00
CA LEU A 172 -9.50 2.50 -1.58
C LEU A 172 -8.18 1.78 -1.29
N ALA A 173 -7.04 2.48 -1.39
CA ALA A 173 -5.74 1.91 -1.01
C ALA A 173 -5.71 1.43 0.46
N GLN A 174 -6.29 2.23 1.36
CA GLN A 174 -6.42 1.85 2.78
C GLN A 174 -7.29 0.60 2.96
N LEU A 175 -8.44 0.52 2.30
CA LEU A 175 -9.32 -0.66 2.36
C LEU A 175 -8.63 -1.92 1.80
N ILE A 176 -7.85 -1.80 0.72
CA ILE A 176 -7.03 -2.91 0.19
C ILE A 176 -6.01 -3.38 1.23
N GLY A 177 -5.32 -2.45 1.91
CA GLY A 177 -4.39 -2.78 2.98
C GLY A 177 -5.06 -3.56 4.13
N LEU A 178 -6.24 -3.11 4.57
CA LEU A 178 -7.02 -3.82 5.61
C LEU A 178 -7.48 -5.19 5.14
N ARG A 179 -7.92 -5.31 3.89
CA ARG A 179 -8.26 -6.60 3.28
C ARG A 179 -7.06 -7.54 3.25
N HIS A 180 -5.87 -7.03 2.96
CA HIS A 180 -4.66 -7.83 2.96
C HIS A 180 -4.36 -8.39 4.35
N LEU A 181 -4.41 -7.57 5.39
CA LEU A 181 -4.17 -7.99 6.77
C LEU A 181 -5.21 -9.02 7.24
N THR A 182 -6.49 -8.80 6.94
CA THR A 182 -7.57 -9.74 7.27
C THR A 182 -7.44 -11.07 6.52
N ALA A 183 -6.98 -11.05 5.26
CA ALA A 183 -6.66 -12.27 4.51
C ALA A 183 -5.47 -13.03 5.12
N GLN A 184 -4.41 -12.34 5.54
CA GLN A 184 -3.28 -12.94 6.26
C GLN A 184 -3.73 -13.57 7.58
N MET A 185 -4.59 -12.87 8.32
CA MET A 185 -5.19 -13.39 9.55
C MET A 185 -5.97 -14.69 9.28
N ALA A 186 -6.86 -14.69 8.28
CA ALA A 186 -7.66 -15.86 7.93
C ALA A 186 -6.82 -17.05 7.48
N GLU A 187 -5.76 -16.83 6.68
CA GLU A 187 -4.90 -17.93 6.21
C GLU A 187 -4.06 -18.53 7.34
N ASN A 188 -3.45 -17.71 8.19
CA ASN A 188 -2.68 -18.22 9.33
C ASN A 188 -3.57 -18.94 10.35
N ALA A 189 -4.78 -18.43 10.59
CA ALA A 189 -5.80 -19.12 11.37
C ALA A 189 -6.22 -20.46 10.74
N GLY A 190 -6.35 -20.50 9.40
CA GLY A 190 -6.63 -21.71 8.64
C GLY A 190 -5.54 -22.77 8.74
N ARG A 191 -4.26 -22.36 8.77
CA ARG A 191 -3.10 -23.25 9.01
C ARG A 191 -3.12 -23.79 10.44
N GLU A 192 -3.40 -22.94 11.42
CA GLU A 192 -3.54 -23.33 12.83
C GLU A 192 -4.63 -24.39 12.98
N ARG A 193 -5.81 -24.13 12.40
CA ARG A 193 -6.93 -25.07 12.37
C ARG A 193 -6.54 -26.41 11.74
N ALA A 194 -5.83 -26.41 10.62
CA ALA A 194 -5.44 -27.66 9.94
C ALA A 194 -4.47 -28.50 10.78
N LEU A 195 -3.51 -27.86 11.46
CA LEU A 195 -2.55 -28.52 12.36
C LEU A 195 -3.29 -29.13 13.55
N LEU A 196 -4.02 -28.30 14.31
CA LEU A 196 -4.74 -28.75 15.50
C LEU A 196 -5.81 -29.79 15.18
N ALA A 197 -6.54 -29.67 14.07
CA ALA A 197 -7.52 -30.68 13.66
C ALA A 197 -6.85 -32.04 13.39
N GLY A 198 -5.65 -32.05 12.82
CA GLY A 198 -4.87 -33.27 12.61
C GLY A 198 -4.45 -33.92 13.93
N VAL A 199 -3.93 -33.13 14.87
CA VAL A 199 -3.45 -33.65 16.16
C VAL A 199 -4.61 -34.10 17.06
N VAL A 200 -5.68 -33.30 17.16
CA VAL A 200 -6.89 -33.64 17.93
C VAL A 200 -7.57 -34.88 17.34
N GLY A 201 -7.69 -34.96 16.01
CA GLY A 201 -8.28 -36.11 15.33
C GLY A 201 -7.49 -37.40 15.54
N ALA A 202 -6.16 -37.33 15.56
CA ALA A 202 -5.29 -38.47 15.83
C ALA A 202 -5.07 -38.78 17.32
N ARG A 203 -5.59 -37.93 18.23
CA ARG A 203 -5.24 -37.93 19.67
C ARG A 203 -3.73 -38.00 19.93
N ALA A 204 -2.95 -37.31 19.09
CA ALA A 204 -1.50 -37.29 19.18
C ALA A 204 -1.02 -36.20 20.17
N LYS A 205 0.19 -36.38 20.71
CA LYS A 205 0.87 -35.30 21.44
C LYS A 205 1.31 -34.21 20.46
N LEU A 206 1.28 -32.96 20.91
CA LEU A 206 1.65 -31.83 20.06
C LEU A 206 3.17 -31.74 19.84
N GLY A 207 3.96 -32.06 20.89
CA GLY A 207 5.42 -31.94 20.86
C GLY A 207 5.92 -30.48 20.83
N MET A 208 7.21 -30.28 21.07
CA MET A 208 7.82 -28.94 21.11
C MET A 208 7.71 -28.21 19.77
N GLU A 209 8.02 -28.90 18.67
CA GLU A 209 7.91 -28.37 17.30
C GLU A 209 6.48 -27.92 16.97
N GLY A 210 5.46 -28.68 17.43
CA GLY A 210 4.06 -28.32 17.27
C GLY A 210 3.72 -27.02 17.98
N TYR A 211 4.19 -26.83 19.22
CA TYR A 211 3.97 -25.60 19.98
C TYR A 211 4.67 -24.39 19.36
N GLU A 212 5.90 -24.56 18.86
CA GLU A 212 6.63 -23.51 18.15
C GLU A 212 5.87 -23.06 16.90
N ARG A 213 5.42 -24.02 16.08
CA ARG A 213 4.67 -23.73 14.85
C ARG A 213 3.33 -23.05 15.14
N LEU A 214 2.60 -23.49 16.17
CA LEU A 214 1.36 -22.83 16.60
C LEU A 214 1.59 -21.42 17.11
N SER A 215 2.66 -21.20 17.88
CA SER A 215 3.02 -19.88 18.41
C SER A 215 3.36 -18.91 17.27
N ALA A 216 4.13 -19.37 16.27
CA ALA A 216 4.47 -18.57 15.09
C ALA A 216 3.24 -18.21 14.25
N LEU A 217 2.32 -19.15 14.03
CA LEU A 217 1.06 -18.88 13.32
C LEU A 217 0.18 -17.90 14.10
N ARG A 218 0.08 -18.09 15.41
CA ARG A 218 -0.73 -17.25 16.29
C ARG A 218 -0.20 -15.81 16.35
N ALA A 219 1.12 -15.64 16.47
CA ALA A 219 1.75 -14.32 16.46
C ALA A 219 1.42 -13.54 15.17
N LYS A 220 1.38 -14.19 14.01
CA LYS A 220 0.97 -13.56 12.74
C LYS A 220 -0.50 -13.12 12.72
N VAL A 221 -1.37 -13.93 13.32
CA VAL A 221 -2.80 -13.60 13.48
C VAL A 221 -2.96 -12.37 14.39
N GLU A 222 -2.30 -12.37 15.54
CA GLU A 222 -2.37 -11.27 16.51
C GLU A 222 -1.78 -9.98 15.95
N LEU A 223 -0.62 -10.05 15.29
CA LEU A 223 -0.02 -8.90 14.62
C LEU A 223 -0.96 -8.29 13.56
N ALA A 224 -1.56 -9.12 12.72
CA ALA A 224 -2.51 -8.65 11.71
C ALA A 224 -3.75 -8.01 12.34
N TRP A 225 -4.27 -8.60 13.42
CA TRP A 225 -5.44 -8.08 14.13
C TRP A 225 -5.13 -6.76 14.85
N ASP A 226 -4.03 -6.67 15.58
CA ASP A 226 -3.61 -5.47 16.30
C ASP A 226 -3.33 -4.30 15.34
N THR A 227 -2.94 -4.59 14.10
CA THR A 227 -2.81 -3.58 13.04
C THR A 227 -4.16 -3.11 12.50
N VAL A 228 -5.16 -3.99 12.44
CA VAL A 228 -6.52 -3.66 11.98
C VAL A 228 -7.35 -2.96 13.06
N LEU A 229 -7.12 -3.28 14.34
CA LEU A 229 -7.94 -2.83 15.47
C LEU A 229 -8.09 -1.29 15.57
N PRO A 230 -7.03 -0.47 15.38
CA PRO A 230 -7.14 1.00 15.47
C PRO A 230 -8.09 1.63 14.46
N VAL A 231 -8.41 0.93 13.36
CA VAL A 231 -9.38 1.40 12.36
C VAL A 231 -10.76 1.68 12.97
N ARG A 232 -11.11 0.99 14.06
CA ARG A 232 -12.37 1.20 14.80
C ARG A 232 -12.54 2.62 15.33
N LEU A 233 -11.44 3.35 15.54
CA LEU A 233 -11.45 4.72 16.05
C LEU A 233 -11.74 5.76 14.96
N ARG A 234 -11.74 5.35 13.69
CA ARG A 234 -12.01 6.25 12.59
C ARG A 234 -13.48 6.64 12.53
N SER A 235 -13.76 7.94 12.44
CA SER A 235 -15.12 8.47 12.30
C SER A 235 -15.77 8.11 10.96
N ASP A 236 -14.96 7.80 9.94
CA ASP A 236 -15.40 7.42 8.60
C ASP A 236 -15.47 5.89 8.40
N LEU A 237 -15.38 5.08 9.46
CA LEU A 237 -15.49 3.63 9.33
C LEU A 237 -16.90 3.21 8.89
N ALA A 238 -16.99 2.34 7.86
CA ALA A 238 -18.27 1.78 7.45
C ALA A 238 -18.85 0.90 8.56
N LEU A 239 -20.14 1.09 8.88
CA LEU A 239 -20.86 0.37 9.94
C LEU A 239 -20.65 -1.15 9.87
N GLN A 240 -20.76 -1.72 8.68
CA GLN A 240 -20.62 -3.16 8.43
C GLN A 240 -19.22 -3.69 8.77
N ILE A 241 -18.17 -2.86 8.60
CA ILE A 241 -16.81 -3.24 9.01
C ILE A 241 -16.74 -3.28 10.54
N GLY A 242 -17.28 -2.27 11.24
CA GLY A 242 -17.31 -2.23 12.70
C GLY A 242 -18.11 -3.40 13.32
N GLU A 243 -19.25 -3.75 12.72
CA GLU A 243 -20.04 -4.94 13.10
C GLU A 243 -19.25 -6.24 12.89
N ALA A 244 -18.60 -6.38 11.72
CA ALA A 244 -17.79 -7.56 11.43
C ALA A 244 -16.55 -7.66 12.35
N MET A 245 -15.92 -6.54 12.72
CA MET A 245 -14.83 -6.51 13.71
C MET A 245 -15.32 -6.99 15.07
N THR A 246 -16.50 -6.54 15.51
CA THR A 246 -17.11 -6.98 16.78
C THR A 246 -17.40 -8.49 16.75
N GLU A 247 -17.85 -9.01 15.60
CA GLU A 247 -18.07 -10.44 15.43
C GLU A 247 -16.75 -11.24 15.44
N VAL A 248 -15.64 -10.69 14.93
CA VAL A 248 -14.30 -11.30 15.06
C VAL A 248 -13.86 -11.38 16.52
N GLU A 249 -14.01 -10.29 17.29
CA GLU A 249 -13.69 -10.28 18.73
C GLU A 249 -14.48 -11.36 19.46
N LYS A 250 -15.79 -11.43 19.22
CA LYS A 250 -16.70 -12.37 19.87
C LYS A 250 -16.45 -13.83 19.48
N SER A 251 -16.39 -14.11 18.18
CA SER A 251 -16.39 -15.49 17.66
C SER A 251 -14.98 -16.05 17.52
N TYR A 252 -14.00 -15.27 17.05
CA TYR A 252 -12.63 -15.74 16.87
C TYR A 252 -11.79 -15.63 18.14
N PHE A 253 -11.74 -14.45 18.77
CA PHE A 253 -10.94 -14.26 19.99
C PHE A 253 -11.65 -14.72 21.27
N GLY A 254 -12.98 -14.63 21.32
CA GLY A 254 -13.80 -15.14 22.41
C GLY A 254 -14.04 -16.66 22.31
N ALA A 255 -15.13 -17.07 21.66
CA ALA A 255 -15.59 -18.46 21.67
C ALA A 255 -14.57 -19.47 21.12
N TYR A 256 -13.91 -19.16 20.01
CA TYR A 256 -12.83 -20.00 19.49
C TYR A 256 -11.56 -19.90 20.35
N GLY A 257 -11.25 -18.73 20.92
CA GLY A 257 -10.14 -18.56 21.88
C GLY A 257 -10.24 -19.49 23.09
N GLU A 258 -11.43 -19.61 23.70
CA GLU A 258 -11.69 -20.56 24.80
C GLU A 258 -11.50 -22.02 24.36
N THR A 259 -12.00 -22.35 23.17
CA THR A 259 -11.81 -23.68 22.56
C THR A 259 -10.32 -23.99 22.38
N ARG A 260 -9.55 -23.00 21.90
CA ARG A 260 -8.10 -23.11 21.67
C ARG A 260 -7.34 -23.37 22.97
N VAL A 261 -7.66 -22.65 24.05
CA VAL A 261 -7.06 -22.89 25.38
C VAL A 261 -7.30 -24.32 25.83
N THR A 262 -8.54 -24.81 25.69
CA THR A 262 -8.91 -26.18 26.07
C THR A 262 -8.15 -27.23 25.26
N VAL A 263 -7.98 -27.00 23.95
CA VAL A 263 -7.22 -27.91 23.07
C VAL A 263 -5.74 -27.92 23.41
N LEU A 264 -5.13 -26.75 23.64
CA LEU A 264 -3.70 -26.65 23.96
C LEU A 264 -3.36 -27.32 25.30
N ALA A 265 -4.26 -27.26 26.28
CA ALA A 265 -4.10 -27.96 27.56
C ALA A 265 -4.07 -29.49 27.40
N GLY A 266 -4.74 -30.05 26.39
CA GLY A 266 -4.68 -31.48 26.06
C GLY A 266 -3.42 -31.88 25.28
N GLY A 267 -2.63 -30.91 24.81
CA GLY A 267 -1.53 -31.12 23.86
C GLY A 267 -0.33 -31.93 24.38
N GLU A 268 -0.04 -31.85 25.68
CA GLU A 268 1.08 -32.58 26.30
C GLU A 268 0.81 -34.10 26.39
N GLY A 269 -0.44 -34.46 26.68
CA GLY A 269 -0.86 -35.85 26.89
C GLY A 269 -1.51 -36.50 25.66
N GLY A 270 -2.04 -35.71 24.72
CA GLY A 270 -2.93 -36.19 23.67
C GLY A 270 -4.38 -36.42 24.15
N ASP A 271 -4.70 -36.03 25.38
CA ASP A 271 -6.03 -36.19 25.99
C ASP A 271 -6.93 -34.98 25.69
N TYR A 272 -7.36 -34.87 24.44
CA TYR A 272 -8.26 -33.79 24.02
C TYR A 272 -9.70 -34.05 24.46
N ARG A 273 -10.28 -33.06 25.16
CA ARG A 273 -11.69 -33.08 25.62
C ARG A 273 -12.73 -32.84 24.52
N ILE A 274 -12.28 -32.66 23.28
CA ILE A 274 -13.10 -32.33 22.12
C ILE A 274 -12.74 -33.27 20.97
N THR A 275 -13.73 -33.62 20.15
CA THR A 275 -13.47 -34.44 18.96
C THR A 275 -12.86 -33.60 17.83
N GLY A 276 -12.09 -34.22 16.93
CA GLY A 276 -11.55 -33.54 15.75
C GLY A 276 -12.62 -32.79 14.93
N PRO A 277 -13.77 -33.42 14.60
CA PRO A 277 -14.87 -32.74 13.91
C PRO A 277 -15.46 -31.56 14.69
N GLU A 278 -15.65 -31.69 16.00
CA GLU A 278 -16.21 -30.61 16.82
C GLU A 278 -15.22 -29.43 16.91
N TYR A 279 -13.93 -29.70 17.10
CA TYR A 279 -12.89 -28.68 17.05
C TYR A 279 -12.89 -27.96 15.70
N PHE A 280 -12.93 -28.71 14.60
CA PHE A 280 -12.92 -28.15 13.25
C PHE A 280 -14.12 -27.22 13.02
N THR A 281 -15.32 -27.62 13.47
CA THR A 281 -16.53 -26.79 13.38
C THR A 281 -16.39 -25.48 14.16
N ARG A 282 -15.92 -25.54 15.43
CA ARG A 282 -15.72 -24.34 16.27
C ARG A 282 -14.65 -23.40 15.69
N ALA A 283 -13.53 -23.96 15.23
CA ALA A 283 -12.48 -23.20 14.55
C ALA A 283 -12.98 -22.53 13.27
N THR A 284 -13.80 -23.25 12.49
CA THR A 284 -14.40 -22.73 11.25
C THR A 284 -15.36 -21.58 11.54
N ALA A 285 -16.18 -21.68 12.60
CA ALA A 285 -17.07 -20.59 12.99
C ALA A 285 -16.30 -19.30 13.33
N GLY A 286 -15.19 -19.41 14.09
CA GLY A 286 -14.31 -18.28 14.37
C GLY A 286 -13.68 -17.69 13.11
N ILE A 287 -13.09 -18.52 12.25
CA ILE A 287 -12.44 -18.07 11.00
C ILE A 287 -13.45 -17.43 10.04
N ASN A 288 -14.69 -17.92 9.99
CA ASN A 288 -15.74 -17.34 9.18
C ASN A 288 -16.06 -15.89 9.59
N ALA A 289 -15.90 -15.52 10.86
CA ALA A 289 -16.03 -14.12 11.28
C ALA A 289 -14.93 -13.25 10.63
N VAL A 290 -13.69 -13.75 10.57
CA VAL A 290 -12.55 -13.07 9.93
C VAL A 290 -12.76 -12.94 8.42
N LEU A 291 -13.27 -13.99 7.76
CA LEU A 291 -13.60 -13.95 6.33
C LEU A 291 -14.71 -12.94 6.04
N LYS A 292 -15.76 -12.89 6.86
CA LYS A 292 -16.84 -11.89 6.75
C LYS A 292 -16.36 -10.46 6.93
N LEU A 293 -15.35 -10.23 7.78
CA LEU A 293 -14.71 -8.92 7.88
C LEU A 293 -14.01 -8.55 6.55
N GLY A 294 -13.30 -9.49 5.93
CA GLY A 294 -12.73 -9.30 4.59
C GLY A 294 -13.80 -8.99 3.53
N GLU A 295 -14.95 -9.68 3.57
CA GLU A 295 -16.10 -9.41 2.68
C GLU A 295 -16.70 -8.01 2.93
N ALA A 296 -16.85 -7.59 4.20
CA ALA A 296 -17.35 -6.26 4.55
C ALA A 296 -16.41 -5.15 4.07
N ILE A 297 -15.09 -5.36 4.16
CA ILE A 297 -14.08 -4.44 3.61
C ILE A 297 -14.19 -4.39 2.08
N GLY A 298 -14.33 -5.55 1.42
CA GLY A 298 -14.52 -5.63 -0.03
C GLY A 298 -15.77 -4.89 -0.50
N ALA A 299 -16.90 -5.05 0.19
CA ALA A 299 -18.15 -4.36 -0.10
C ALA A 299 -18.06 -2.85 0.16
N ALA A 300 -17.31 -2.42 1.19
CA ALA A 300 -17.03 -1.00 1.42
C ALA A 300 -16.17 -0.40 0.29
N ALA A 301 -15.21 -1.17 -0.23
CA ALA A 301 -14.40 -0.75 -1.38
C ALA A 301 -15.24 -0.63 -2.65
N ASP A 302 -16.17 -1.55 -2.91
CA ASP A 302 -17.10 -1.45 -4.04
C ASP A 302 -17.99 -0.20 -3.93
N ARG A 303 -18.51 0.09 -2.73
CA ARG A 303 -19.31 1.30 -2.49
C ARG A 303 -18.51 2.56 -2.72
N GLU A 304 -17.29 2.64 -2.20
CA GLU A 304 -16.43 3.80 -2.39
C GLU A 304 -16.11 4.01 -3.88
N ALA A 305 -15.72 2.96 -4.60
CA ALA A 305 -15.46 3.04 -6.04
C ALA A 305 -16.71 3.46 -6.84
N THR A 306 -17.88 2.92 -6.49
CA THR A 306 -19.15 3.29 -7.13
C THR A 306 -19.51 4.76 -6.86
N MET A 307 -19.40 5.22 -5.61
CA MET A 307 -19.63 6.63 -5.27
C MET A 307 -18.67 7.57 -6.02
N GLN A 308 -17.39 7.19 -6.15
CA GLN A 308 -16.42 7.98 -6.92
C GLN A 308 -16.78 8.04 -8.42
N ALA A 309 -17.25 6.93 -9.00
CA ALA A 309 -17.73 6.88 -10.38
C ALA A 309 -18.99 7.75 -10.59
N GLU A 310 -19.92 7.76 -9.63
CA GLU A 310 -21.12 8.59 -9.66
C GLU A 310 -20.80 10.09 -9.51
N VAL A 311 -19.95 10.46 -8.55
CA VAL A 311 -19.49 11.85 -8.37
C VAL A 311 -18.78 12.35 -9.63
N SER A 312 -17.91 11.53 -10.20
CA SER A 312 -17.23 11.84 -11.47
C SER A 312 -18.23 12.00 -12.61
N THR A 313 -19.25 11.14 -12.70
CA THR A 313 -20.33 11.27 -13.70
C THR A 313 -21.12 12.57 -13.54
N ARG A 314 -21.49 12.93 -12.31
CA ARG A 314 -22.17 14.19 -12.03
C ARG A 314 -21.31 15.40 -12.41
N ASN A 315 -20.02 15.35 -12.14
CA ASN A 315 -19.08 16.42 -12.52
C ASN A 315 -18.97 16.54 -14.04
N VAL A 316 -18.89 15.43 -14.78
CA VAL A 316 -18.92 15.45 -16.27
C VAL A 316 -20.21 16.10 -16.77
N VAL A 317 -21.38 15.67 -16.28
CA VAL A 317 -22.67 16.23 -16.71
C VAL A 317 -22.76 17.72 -16.41
N PHE A 318 -22.40 18.14 -15.19
CA PHE A 318 -22.43 19.54 -14.79
C PHE A 318 -21.51 20.40 -15.66
N THR A 319 -20.27 19.93 -15.92
CA THR A 319 -19.30 20.65 -16.75
C THR A 319 -19.74 20.70 -18.21
N VAL A 320 -20.33 19.64 -18.76
CA VAL A 320 -20.88 19.65 -20.14
C VAL A 320 -22.05 20.63 -20.26
N VAL A 321 -22.96 20.67 -19.29
CA VAL A 321 -24.06 21.64 -19.27
C VAL A 321 -23.53 23.08 -19.21
N LEU A 322 -22.55 23.35 -18.35
CA LEU A 322 -21.87 24.65 -18.27
C LEU A 322 -21.16 25.03 -19.58
N LEU A 323 -20.49 24.07 -20.23
CA LEU A 323 -19.83 24.26 -21.52
C LEU A 323 -20.85 24.62 -22.60
N CYS A 324 -21.96 23.88 -22.70
CA CYS A 324 -23.04 24.15 -23.65
C CYS A 324 -23.67 25.53 -23.40
N ALA A 325 -23.93 25.89 -22.14
CA ALA A 325 -24.44 27.22 -21.78
C ALA A 325 -23.47 28.34 -22.17
N SER A 326 -22.16 28.14 -21.94
CA SER A 326 -21.11 29.10 -22.30
C SER A 326 -21.00 29.31 -23.80
N VAL A 327 -21.04 28.22 -24.59
CA VAL A 327 -21.04 28.28 -26.06
C VAL A 327 -22.30 28.98 -26.58
N MET A 328 -23.46 28.71 -25.98
CA MET A 328 -24.73 29.34 -26.35
C MET A 328 -24.71 30.86 -26.07
N LEU A 329 -24.21 31.29 -24.91
CA LEU A 329 -24.04 32.70 -24.56
C LEU A 329 -23.03 33.42 -25.47
N ALA A 330 -21.91 32.77 -25.79
CA ALA A 330 -20.93 33.31 -26.73
C ALA A 330 -21.52 33.47 -28.15
N GLY A 331 -22.26 32.47 -28.62
CA GLY A 331 -22.98 32.53 -29.90
C GLY A 331 -24.05 33.62 -29.94
N LEU A 332 -24.81 33.79 -28.86
CA LEU A 332 -25.82 34.85 -28.73
C LEU A 332 -25.18 36.24 -28.71
N SER A 333 -24.10 36.43 -27.96
CA SER A 333 -23.33 37.68 -27.92
C SER A 333 -22.74 38.04 -29.29
N PHE A 334 -22.16 37.06 -29.99
CA PHE A 334 -21.65 37.23 -31.34
C PHE A 334 -22.76 37.63 -32.33
N TRP A 335 -23.92 36.97 -32.25
CA TRP A 335 -25.07 37.26 -33.10
C TRP A 335 -25.64 38.67 -32.86
N ILE A 336 -25.78 39.11 -31.60
CA ILE A 336 -26.24 40.46 -31.25
C ILE A 336 -25.24 41.51 -31.77
N THR A 337 -23.95 41.31 -31.50
CA THR A 337 -22.90 42.28 -31.84
C THR A 337 -22.79 42.47 -33.36
N PHE A 338 -22.67 41.38 -34.14
CA PHE A 338 -22.52 41.47 -35.59
C PHE A 338 -23.83 41.75 -36.33
N GLY A 339 -24.93 41.15 -35.89
CA GLY A 339 -26.22 41.21 -36.58
C GLY A 339 -27.02 42.46 -36.26
N ARG A 340 -27.05 42.89 -34.99
CA ARG A 340 -27.90 44.02 -34.55
C ARG A 340 -27.17 45.35 -34.42
N ILE A 341 -25.84 45.35 -34.28
CA ILE A 341 -25.06 46.57 -34.03
C ILE A 341 -24.13 46.90 -35.21
N LEU A 342 -23.14 46.05 -35.53
CA LEU A 342 -22.11 46.39 -36.53
C LEU A 342 -22.66 46.54 -37.96
N LYS A 343 -23.53 45.64 -38.42
CA LYS A 343 -24.10 45.72 -39.79
C LYS A 343 -24.92 47.00 -40.01
N PRO A 344 -25.87 47.36 -39.13
CA PRO A 344 -26.62 48.62 -39.26
C PRO A 344 -25.73 49.87 -39.14
N LEU A 345 -24.76 49.90 -38.23
CA LEU A 345 -23.83 51.04 -38.10
C LEU A 345 -22.97 51.24 -39.35
N SER A 346 -22.49 50.15 -39.96
CA SER A 346 -21.77 50.21 -41.23
C SER A 346 -22.67 50.72 -42.36
N ALA A 347 -23.94 50.30 -42.42
CA ALA A 347 -24.90 50.76 -43.42
C ALA A 347 -25.23 52.26 -43.27
N ILE A 348 -25.39 52.75 -42.04
CA ILE A 348 -25.57 54.19 -41.76
C ILE A 348 -24.29 54.97 -42.10
N SER A 349 -23.10 54.43 -41.81
CA SER A 349 -21.82 55.06 -42.14
C SER A 349 -21.61 55.20 -43.66
N VAL A 350 -22.00 54.19 -44.45
CA VAL A 350 -21.98 54.26 -45.92
C VAL A 350 -22.97 55.30 -46.44
N ALA A 351 -24.19 55.35 -45.89
CA ALA A 351 -25.18 56.36 -46.26
C ALA A 351 -24.72 57.79 -45.93
N MET A 352 -24.07 57.97 -44.78
CA MET A 352 -23.47 59.26 -44.38
C MET A 352 -22.32 59.67 -45.30
N GLY A 353 -21.50 58.72 -45.75
CA GLY A 353 -20.44 58.96 -46.73
C GLY A 353 -20.99 59.37 -48.11
N GLY A 354 -22.14 58.83 -48.54
CA GLY A 354 -22.85 59.26 -49.75
C GLY A 354 -23.37 60.70 -49.63
N LEU A 355 -24.01 61.02 -48.50
CA LEU A 355 -24.53 62.36 -48.21
C LEU A 355 -23.44 63.43 -48.16
N ALA A 356 -22.29 63.11 -47.55
CA ALA A 356 -21.14 64.02 -47.50
C ALA A 356 -20.51 64.31 -48.89
N ASN A 357 -20.68 63.38 -49.85
CA ASN A 357 -20.24 63.54 -51.23
C ASN A 357 -21.32 64.17 -52.15
N GLY A 358 -22.42 64.65 -51.58
CA GLY A 358 -23.49 65.35 -52.32
C GLY A 358 -24.53 64.44 -52.97
N ASP A 359 -24.53 63.13 -52.67
CA ASP A 359 -25.57 62.21 -53.14
C ASP A 359 -26.74 62.15 -52.15
N PHE A 360 -27.75 62.98 -52.39
CA PHE A 360 -28.99 63.02 -51.60
C PHE A 360 -30.04 62.01 -52.08
N THR A 361 -29.75 61.16 -53.07
CA THR A 361 -30.67 60.12 -53.55
C THR A 361 -30.57 58.83 -52.74
N THR A 362 -29.49 58.65 -51.97
CA THR A 362 -29.26 57.48 -51.13
C THR A 362 -30.34 57.35 -50.02
N VAL A 363 -30.93 56.17 -49.89
CA VAL A 363 -31.91 55.85 -48.82
C VAL A 363 -31.17 55.53 -47.53
N VAL A 364 -31.50 56.19 -46.42
CA VAL A 364 -30.89 55.91 -45.12
C VAL A 364 -31.56 54.66 -44.51
N PRO A 365 -30.85 53.52 -44.41
CA PRO A 365 -31.44 52.29 -43.90
C PRO A 365 -31.61 52.35 -42.37
N GLY A 366 -32.71 51.81 -41.86
CA GLY A 366 -32.92 51.62 -40.41
C GLY A 366 -33.72 52.70 -39.68
N THR A 367 -34.34 53.66 -40.37
CA THR A 367 -35.14 54.75 -39.78
C THR A 367 -36.36 54.29 -38.97
N CYS A 368 -36.92 53.11 -39.30
CA CYS A 368 -38.06 52.51 -38.59
C CYS A 368 -37.69 51.74 -37.29
N ARG A 369 -36.41 51.71 -36.90
CA ARG A 369 -35.97 50.98 -35.70
C ARG A 369 -36.26 51.77 -34.42
N GLY A 370 -36.64 51.09 -33.34
CA GLY A 370 -36.95 51.70 -32.04
C GLY A 370 -35.79 51.80 -31.06
N ASP A 371 -34.56 51.50 -31.49
CA ASP A 371 -33.33 51.55 -30.67
C ASP A 371 -32.47 52.78 -31.01
N GLU A 372 -31.37 52.96 -30.28
CA GLU A 372 -30.43 54.08 -30.39
C GLU A 372 -29.81 54.15 -31.80
N VAL A 373 -29.62 53.00 -32.46
CA VAL A 373 -29.17 52.93 -33.86
C VAL A 373 -30.24 53.47 -34.83
N GLY A 374 -31.52 53.24 -34.53
CA GLY A 374 -32.64 53.85 -35.23
C GLY A 374 -32.74 55.36 -35.03
N GLU A 375 -32.39 55.86 -33.84
CA GLU A 375 -32.31 57.30 -33.56
C GLU A 375 -31.19 57.97 -34.36
N MET A 376 -30.02 57.32 -34.47
CA MET A 376 -28.95 57.77 -35.37
C MET A 376 -29.40 57.75 -36.84
N ALA A 377 -30.07 56.69 -37.31
CA ALA A 377 -30.58 56.61 -38.68
C ALA A 377 -31.60 57.73 -39.00
N ARG A 378 -32.51 58.04 -38.06
CA ARG A 378 -33.44 59.18 -38.20
C ARG A 378 -32.71 60.51 -38.24
N THR A 379 -31.67 60.67 -37.44
CA THR A 379 -30.85 61.90 -37.44
C THR A 379 -30.13 62.08 -38.79
N VAL A 380 -29.62 61.01 -39.39
CA VAL A 380 -29.00 61.05 -40.73
C VAL A 380 -30.04 61.31 -41.83
N GLU A 381 -31.28 60.82 -41.69
CA GLU A 381 -32.38 61.18 -42.60
C GLU A 381 -32.76 62.67 -42.50
N VAL A 382 -32.71 63.28 -41.32
CA VAL A 382 -32.88 64.73 -41.15
C VAL A 382 -31.74 65.50 -41.85
N PHE A 383 -30.50 65.03 -41.80
CA PHE A 383 -29.39 65.64 -42.56
C PHE A 383 -29.58 65.54 -44.07
N LYS A 384 -30.12 64.42 -44.57
CA LYS A 384 -30.51 64.27 -45.98
C LYS A 384 -31.62 65.24 -46.39
N GLN A 385 -32.66 65.39 -45.56
CA GLN A 385 -33.76 66.33 -45.84
C GLN A 385 -33.29 67.78 -45.78
N ASN A 386 -32.42 68.14 -44.85
CA ASN A 386 -31.82 69.47 -44.78
C ASN A 386 -30.87 69.74 -45.96
N GLY A 387 -30.15 68.73 -46.47
CA GLY A 387 -29.32 68.86 -47.68
C GLY A 387 -30.12 69.13 -48.95
N LEU A 388 -31.33 68.57 -49.07
CA LEU A 388 -32.28 68.87 -50.16
C LEU A 388 -32.92 70.27 -50.03
N GLU A 389 -33.06 70.79 -48.81
CA GLU A 389 -33.65 72.11 -48.55
C GLU A 389 -32.61 73.26 -48.71
N VAL A 390 -31.32 72.97 -48.51
CA VAL A 390 -30.21 73.94 -48.61
C VAL A 390 -29.85 74.30 -50.06
N GLU A 391 -30.30 73.54 -51.06
CA GLU A 391 -30.17 73.89 -52.49
C GLU A 391 -31.22 74.92 -52.96
N ARG A 392 -32.28 75.18 -52.15
CA ARG A 392 -33.40 76.09 -52.51
C ARG A 392 -33.33 77.48 -51.86
N MET A 393 -32.34 77.76 -51.02
CA MET A 393 -32.25 79.05 -50.34
C MET A 393 -30.81 79.59 -50.34
N ARG A 394 -30.41 80.11 -51.50
CA ARG A 394 -29.40 81.17 -51.59
C ARG A 394 -30.05 82.42 -52.20
N GLY A 395 -30.17 83.47 -51.41
CA GLY A 395 -30.67 84.77 -51.85
C GLY A 395 -31.16 85.64 -50.71
N ASP A 396 -30.20 86.16 -49.94
CA ASP A 396 -30.20 87.46 -49.24
C ASP A 396 -31.43 87.89 -48.42
N HIS A 397 -31.24 88.06 -47.10
CA HIS A 397 -30.84 89.39 -46.62
C HIS A 397 -30.44 89.41 -45.14
N ALA A 398 -29.27 89.98 -44.93
CA ALA A 398 -28.78 90.54 -43.69
C ALA A 398 -29.74 91.61 -43.12
N ALA A 399 -30.38 91.30 -41.99
CA ALA A 399 -30.86 92.26 -40.99
C ALA A 399 -31.35 91.52 -39.73
N ALA A 400 -30.46 90.87 -38.97
CA ALA A 400 -30.82 90.27 -37.68
C ALA A 400 -29.69 90.30 -36.62
N GLU A 401 -28.75 91.23 -36.72
CA GLU A 401 -27.66 91.36 -35.74
C GLU A 401 -28.11 91.78 -34.35
N SER A 402 -29.35 92.27 -34.18
CA SER A 402 -29.85 92.68 -32.85
C SER A 402 -30.57 91.58 -32.06
N ARG A 403 -30.84 90.39 -32.63
CA ARG A 403 -31.39 89.21 -31.90
C ARG A 403 -30.32 88.15 -31.57
N ALA A 404 -29.14 88.26 -32.18
CA ALA A 404 -28.07 87.27 -32.04
C ALA A 404 -27.37 87.30 -30.66
N ALA A 405 -27.50 88.37 -29.85
CA ALA A 405 -26.89 88.41 -28.52
C ALA A 405 -27.61 87.50 -27.49
N GLU A 406 -28.94 87.44 -27.53
CA GLU A 406 -29.75 86.59 -26.63
C GLU A 406 -29.73 85.11 -27.06
N GLN A 407 -29.81 84.83 -28.37
CA GLN A 407 -29.79 83.46 -28.89
C GLN A 407 -28.41 82.80 -28.75
N ARG A 408 -27.32 83.57 -28.89
CA ARG A 408 -25.96 83.11 -28.57
C ARG A 408 -25.79 82.79 -27.09
N LYS A 409 -26.43 83.53 -26.17
CA LYS A 409 -26.40 83.20 -24.73
C LYS A 409 -27.14 81.90 -24.42
N ALA A 410 -28.28 81.66 -25.06
CA ALA A 410 -29.05 80.42 -24.89
C ALA A 410 -28.33 79.19 -25.49
N GLU A 411 -27.75 79.32 -26.68
CA GLU A 411 -26.96 78.26 -27.31
C GLU A 411 -25.64 78.00 -26.58
N MET A 412 -24.95 79.05 -26.12
CA MET A 412 -23.72 78.91 -25.32
C MET A 412 -23.98 78.22 -23.99
N ARG A 413 -25.11 78.51 -23.32
CA ARG A 413 -25.53 77.77 -22.11
C ARG A 413 -25.80 76.30 -22.42
N LYS A 414 -26.51 75.99 -23.49
CA LYS A 414 -26.81 74.60 -23.87
C LYS A 414 -25.54 73.82 -24.27
N LEU A 415 -24.58 74.49 -24.91
CA LEU A 415 -23.27 73.92 -25.25
C LEU A 415 -22.41 73.70 -23.99
N ALA A 416 -22.44 74.66 -23.06
CA ALA A 416 -21.79 74.59 -21.76
C ALA A 416 -22.36 73.45 -20.91
N ASP A 417 -23.69 73.28 -20.85
CA ASP A 417 -24.35 72.19 -20.12
C ASP A 417 -24.01 70.82 -20.72
N GLY A 418 -23.98 70.70 -22.05
CA GLY A 418 -23.57 69.46 -22.73
C GLY A 418 -22.09 69.14 -22.54
N PHE A 419 -21.23 70.15 -22.53
CA PHE A 419 -19.80 70.02 -22.24
C PHE A 419 -19.55 69.62 -20.77
N GLU A 420 -20.29 70.21 -19.83
CA GLU A 420 -20.25 69.86 -18.39
C GLU A 420 -20.64 68.40 -18.18
N ALA A 421 -21.73 67.94 -18.80
CA ALA A 421 -22.17 66.57 -18.67
C ALA A 421 -21.14 65.57 -19.22
N ALA A 422 -20.60 65.83 -20.42
CA ALA A 422 -19.62 64.95 -21.06
C ALA A 422 -18.28 64.89 -20.31
N ILE A 423 -17.76 66.04 -19.87
CA ILE A 423 -16.51 66.09 -19.08
C ILE A 423 -16.73 65.54 -17.66
N GLY A 424 -17.88 65.82 -17.06
CA GLY A 424 -18.27 65.28 -15.75
C GLY A 424 -18.29 63.75 -15.76
N GLU A 425 -18.89 63.13 -16.78
CA GLU A 425 -18.91 61.67 -16.95
C GLU A 425 -17.50 61.07 -17.11
N ILE A 426 -16.64 61.71 -17.92
CA ILE A 426 -15.23 61.27 -18.09
C ILE A 426 -14.47 61.38 -16.78
N VAL A 427 -14.59 62.50 -16.07
CA VAL A 427 -13.92 62.73 -14.78
C VAL A 427 -14.39 61.73 -13.72
N ASP A 428 -15.69 61.47 -13.63
CA ASP A 428 -16.25 60.49 -12.69
C ASP A 428 -15.80 59.06 -13.04
N THR A 429 -15.69 58.73 -14.34
CA THR A 429 -15.15 57.43 -14.80
C THR A 429 -13.68 57.27 -14.45
N VAL A 430 -12.85 58.29 -14.70
CA VAL A 430 -11.41 58.26 -14.38
C VAL A 430 -11.20 58.21 -12.86
N SER A 431 -11.99 58.97 -12.09
CA SER A 431 -11.94 58.93 -10.63
C SER A 431 -12.30 57.55 -10.09
N SER A 432 -13.37 56.92 -10.61
CA SER A 432 -13.76 55.56 -10.24
C SER A 432 -12.68 54.54 -10.57
N ALA A 433 -12.10 54.60 -11.77
CA ALA A 433 -11.00 53.72 -12.18
C ALA A 433 -9.73 53.92 -11.31
N ALA A 434 -9.43 55.16 -10.91
CA ALA A 434 -8.34 55.45 -9.99
C ALA A 434 -8.58 54.85 -8.60
N THR A 435 -9.81 54.93 -8.07
CA THR A 435 -10.17 54.29 -6.79
C THR A 435 -10.07 52.76 -6.86
N GLU A 436 -10.50 52.13 -7.97
CA GLU A 436 -10.33 50.69 -8.17
C GLU A 436 -8.84 50.27 -8.26
N LEU A 437 -8.01 51.09 -8.92
CA LEU A 437 -6.56 50.86 -8.97
C LEU A 437 -5.89 50.99 -7.61
N GLU A 438 -6.29 51.99 -6.81
CA GLU A 438 -5.82 52.15 -5.43
C GLU A 438 -6.17 50.93 -4.57
N ALA A 439 -7.42 50.46 -4.63
CA ALA A 439 -7.85 49.25 -3.91
C ALA A 439 -7.08 47.99 -4.36
N SER A 440 -6.86 47.85 -5.67
CA SER A 440 -6.12 46.74 -6.26
C SER A 440 -4.64 46.76 -5.83
N ALA A 441 -4.00 47.94 -5.89
CA ALA A 441 -2.62 48.13 -5.48
C ALA A 441 -2.42 47.85 -3.98
N SER A 442 -3.34 48.31 -3.12
CA SER A 442 -3.32 48.01 -1.68
C SER A 442 -3.42 46.50 -1.42
N THR A 443 -4.31 45.81 -2.14
CA THR A 443 -4.46 44.35 -2.04
C THR A 443 -3.19 43.61 -2.49
N LEU A 444 -2.55 44.06 -3.58
CA LEU A 444 -1.30 43.50 -4.06
C LEU A 444 -0.15 43.71 -3.07
N THR A 445 -0.03 44.90 -2.47
CA THR A 445 0.95 45.18 -1.42
C THR A 445 0.76 44.26 -0.22
N SER A 446 -0.48 44.11 0.29
CA SER A 446 -0.76 43.20 1.41
C SER A 446 -0.45 41.74 1.06
N THR A 447 -0.73 41.33 -0.18
CA THR A 447 -0.41 39.98 -0.68
C THR A 447 1.11 39.76 -0.75
N ALA A 448 1.86 40.76 -1.23
CA ALA A 448 3.32 40.73 -1.29
C ALA A 448 3.95 40.64 0.10
N GLU A 449 3.50 41.45 1.07
CA GLU A 449 3.96 41.40 2.46
C GLU A 449 3.70 40.03 3.11
N ARG A 450 2.50 39.49 2.91
CA ARG A 450 2.14 38.15 3.39
C ARG A 450 3.00 37.07 2.71
N GLY A 451 3.25 37.20 1.42
CA GLY A 451 4.17 36.34 0.67
C GLY A 451 5.58 36.36 1.25
N GLN A 452 6.07 37.54 1.60
CA GLN A 452 7.39 37.73 2.20
C GLN A 452 7.50 37.05 3.59
N GLN A 453 6.49 37.23 4.45
CA GLN A 453 6.42 36.53 5.74
C GLN A 453 6.42 35.00 5.57
N LEU A 454 5.64 34.48 4.62
CA LEU A 454 5.60 33.06 4.29
C LEU A 454 6.97 32.56 3.80
N THR A 455 7.65 33.31 2.94
CA THR A 455 8.97 32.93 2.43
C THR A 455 10.02 32.83 3.55
N THR A 456 9.99 33.74 4.53
CA THR A 456 10.88 33.67 5.70
C THR A 456 10.60 32.43 6.55
N MET A 457 9.33 32.08 6.79
CA MET A 457 8.98 30.87 7.53
C MET A 457 9.41 29.60 6.79
N VAL A 458 9.23 29.55 5.47
CA VAL A 458 9.64 28.40 4.64
C VAL A 458 11.16 28.27 4.59
N ALA A 459 11.92 29.38 4.54
CA ALA A 459 13.37 29.37 4.60
C ALA A 459 13.87 28.77 5.93
N ALA A 460 13.33 29.23 7.06
CA ALA A 460 13.68 28.69 8.37
C ALA A 460 13.35 27.20 8.50
N ALA A 461 12.17 26.77 8.03
CA ALA A 461 11.80 25.36 8.02
C ALA A 461 12.71 24.51 7.11
N SER A 462 13.22 25.09 6.02
CA SER A 462 14.15 24.40 5.11
C SER A 462 15.55 24.25 5.73
N GLU A 463 16.03 25.24 6.49
CA GLU A 463 17.28 25.13 7.26
C GLU A 463 17.19 24.07 8.36
N GLU A 464 16.07 24.01 9.07
CA GLU A 464 15.80 22.97 10.06
C GLU A 464 15.75 21.58 9.41
N ALA A 465 15.06 21.45 8.27
CA ALA A 465 15.00 20.21 7.51
C ALA A 465 16.40 19.76 7.04
N SER A 466 17.23 20.68 6.55
CA SER A 466 18.61 20.40 6.14
C SER A 466 19.45 19.86 7.30
N THR A 467 19.32 20.48 8.48
CA THR A 467 20.01 20.04 9.70
C THR A 467 19.58 18.62 10.10
N ASN A 468 18.27 18.34 10.03
CA ASN A 468 17.73 17.00 10.33
C ASN A 468 18.21 15.95 9.33
N VAL A 469 18.23 16.27 8.03
CA VAL A 469 18.73 15.38 6.98
C VAL A 469 20.22 15.08 7.19
N GLN A 470 21.04 16.08 7.56
CA GLN A 470 22.45 15.87 7.88
C GLN A 470 22.64 14.94 9.09
N ALA A 471 21.82 15.10 10.13
CA ALA A 471 21.86 14.21 11.30
C ALA A 471 21.51 12.76 10.93
N VAL A 472 20.52 12.56 10.07
CA VAL A 472 20.16 11.23 9.55
C VAL A 472 21.28 10.65 8.69
N ALA A 473 21.96 11.47 7.88
CA ALA A 473 23.11 11.04 7.07
C ALA A 473 24.23 10.47 7.96
N SER A 474 24.63 11.21 9.00
CA SER A 474 25.65 10.76 9.95
C SER A 474 25.24 9.47 10.68
N ALA A 475 23.97 9.36 11.13
CA ALA A 475 23.47 8.13 11.74
C ALA A 475 23.48 6.94 10.76
N THR A 476 23.23 7.19 9.48
CA THR A 476 23.26 6.16 8.43
C THR A 476 24.69 5.67 8.16
N GLU A 477 25.68 6.56 8.19
CA GLU A 477 27.10 6.20 8.10
C GLU A 477 27.54 5.33 9.29
N GLU A 478 27.16 5.70 10.52
CA GLU A 478 27.44 4.88 11.72
C GLU A 478 26.77 3.50 11.64
N LEU A 479 25.54 3.42 11.14
CA LEU A 479 24.85 2.15 10.91
C LEU A 479 25.57 1.30 9.86
N SER A 480 26.02 1.90 8.76
CA SER A 480 26.76 1.18 7.72
C SER A 480 28.07 0.59 8.25
N SER A 481 28.79 1.34 9.09
CA SER A 481 29.98 0.85 9.78
C SER A 481 29.65 -0.32 10.72
N SER A 482 28.59 -0.19 11.52
CA SER A 482 28.13 -1.23 12.45
C SER A 482 27.73 -2.52 11.73
N ILE A 483 27.01 -2.42 10.61
CA ILE A 483 26.60 -3.57 9.78
C ILE A 483 27.83 -4.29 9.22
N THR A 484 28.84 -3.54 8.76
CA THR A 484 30.09 -4.12 8.24
C THR A 484 30.83 -4.90 9.32
N GLU A 485 30.91 -4.37 10.53
CA GLU A 485 31.54 -5.05 11.66
C GLU A 485 30.75 -6.28 12.12
N ILE A 486 29.42 -6.20 12.18
CA ILE A 486 28.55 -7.36 12.49
C ILE A 486 28.75 -8.45 11.43
N SER A 487 28.76 -8.10 10.14
CA SER A 487 29.01 -9.06 9.05
C SER A 487 30.34 -9.79 9.24
N ARG A 488 31.40 -9.06 9.56
CA ARG A 488 32.72 -9.62 9.87
C ARG A 488 32.68 -10.58 11.07
N GLN A 489 31.99 -10.22 12.15
CA GLN A 489 31.87 -11.05 13.36
C GLN A 489 31.05 -12.33 13.13
N VAL A 490 30.02 -12.26 12.29
CA VAL A 490 29.18 -13.42 11.93
C VAL A 490 29.97 -14.41 11.07
N GLN A 491 30.73 -13.92 10.08
CA GLN A 491 31.61 -14.76 9.27
C GLN A 491 32.68 -15.46 10.13
N GLU A 492 33.27 -14.74 11.09
CA GLU A 492 34.22 -15.31 12.03
C GLU A 492 33.58 -16.38 12.93
N SER A 493 32.36 -16.13 13.40
CA SER A 493 31.59 -17.10 14.21
C SER A 493 31.32 -18.39 13.42
N ALA A 494 30.94 -18.27 12.14
CA ALA A 494 30.74 -19.42 11.26
C ALA A 494 32.05 -20.19 11.03
N ARG A 495 33.18 -19.49 10.88
CA ARG A 495 34.51 -20.11 10.75
C ARG A 495 34.87 -20.92 12.00
N VAL A 496 34.71 -20.34 13.18
CA VAL A 496 34.98 -20.99 14.47
C VAL A 496 34.06 -22.19 14.69
N ALA A 497 32.78 -22.09 14.34
CA ALA A 497 31.85 -23.21 14.43
C ALA A 497 32.30 -24.39 13.54
N ASN A 498 32.67 -24.13 12.30
CA ASN A 498 33.16 -25.17 11.38
C ASN A 498 34.47 -25.84 11.89
N GLU A 499 35.38 -25.06 12.46
CA GLU A 499 36.59 -25.58 13.10
C GLU A 499 36.25 -26.50 14.28
N ALA A 500 35.28 -26.11 15.11
CA ALA A 500 34.82 -26.90 16.25
C ALA A 500 34.13 -28.21 15.83
N VAL A 501 33.36 -28.23 14.74
CA VAL A 501 32.81 -29.48 14.15
C VAL A 501 33.96 -30.42 13.75
N GLY A 502 34.98 -29.89 13.08
CA GLY A 502 36.17 -30.65 12.71
C GLY A 502 36.86 -31.29 13.93
N GLN A 503 37.01 -30.52 15.00
CA GLN A 503 37.63 -31.00 16.24
C GLN A 503 36.79 -32.05 16.97
N ALA A 504 35.47 -31.91 16.98
CA ALA A 504 34.55 -32.89 17.55
C ALA A 504 34.62 -34.24 16.80
N ARG A 505 34.74 -34.20 15.46
CA ARG A 505 34.94 -35.40 14.63
C ARG A 505 36.23 -36.13 14.98
N VAL A 506 37.35 -35.42 15.05
CA VAL A 506 38.65 -36.01 15.44
C VAL A 506 38.58 -36.61 16.86
N THR A 507 37.88 -35.94 17.78
CA THR A 507 37.70 -36.45 19.14
C THR A 507 36.86 -37.74 19.15
N THR A 508 35.80 -37.79 18.36
CA THR A 508 34.95 -38.99 18.20
C THR A 508 35.76 -40.19 17.68
N GLU A 509 36.62 -39.98 16.69
CA GLU A 509 37.50 -41.02 16.15
C GLU A 509 38.44 -41.59 17.23
N ARG A 510 39.08 -40.72 18.03
CA ARG A 510 39.98 -41.13 19.13
C ARG A 510 39.25 -41.90 20.24
N VAL A 511 38.05 -41.46 20.61
CA VAL A 511 37.24 -42.13 21.64
C VAL A 511 36.73 -43.50 21.12
N SER A 512 36.40 -43.60 19.83
CA SER A 512 36.04 -44.87 19.18
C SER A 512 37.22 -45.85 19.12
N GLU A 513 38.44 -45.37 18.90
CA GLU A 513 39.65 -46.20 19.02
C GLU A 513 39.86 -46.73 20.44
N LEU A 514 39.64 -45.90 21.46
CA LEU A 514 39.69 -46.30 22.87
C LEU A 514 38.64 -47.38 23.19
N SER A 515 37.41 -47.22 22.69
CA SER A 515 36.34 -48.21 22.85
C SER A 515 36.74 -49.56 22.27
N ARG A 516 37.27 -49.57 21.03
CA ARG A 516 37.79 -50.79 20.38
C ARG A 516 38.94 -51.42 21.16
N ALA A 517 39.83 -50.60 21.74
CA ALA A 517 40.91 -51.10 22.60
C ALA A 517 40.37 -51.76 23.88
N ALA A 518 39.40 -51.13 24.54
CA ALA A 518 38.77 -51.68 25.74
C ALA A 518 38.06 -53.01 25.46
N THR A 519 37.35 -53.15 24.33
CA THR A 519 36.74 -54.42 23.91
C THR A 519 37.76 -55.54 23.73
N ARG A 520 38.88 -55.27 23.03
CA ARG A 520 39.95 -56.27 22.87
C ARG A 520 40.57 -56.69 24.21
N ILE A 521 40.69 -55.76 25.16
CA ILE A 521 41.16 -56.10 26.50
C ILE A 521 40.12 -56.97 27.23
N GLY A 522 38.83 -56.67 27.08
CA GLY A 522 37.74 -57.49 27.61
C GLY A 522 37.81 -58.94 27.12
N ASP A 523 38.00 -59.14 25.81
CA ASP A 523 38.13 -60.48 25.20
C ASP A 523 39.32 -61.25 25.81
N VAL A 524 40.45 -60.56 26.03
CA VAL A 524 41.65 -61.16 26.66
C VAL A 524 41.38 -61.52 28.11
N VAL A 525 40.69 -60.66 28.87
CA VAL A 525 40.35 -60.91 30.28
C VAL A 525 39.41 -62.12 30.41
N GLU A 526 38.44 -62.26 29.52
CA GLU A 526 37.53 -63.41 29.48
C GLU A 526 38.27 -64.72 29.16
N LEU A 527 39.22 -64.68 28.23
CA LEU A 527 40.09 -65.82 27.92
C LEU A 527 40.92 -66.23 29.14
N ILE A 528 41.54 -65.27 29.85
CA ILE A 528 42.33 -65.57 31.06
C ILE A 528 41.43 -66.16 32.16
N ASN A 529 40.23 -65.62 32.35
CA ASN A 529 39.27 -66.16 33.31
C ASN A 529 38.88 -67.62 32.97
N THR A 530 38.70 -67.92 31.68
CA THR A 530 38.45 -69.29 31.19
C THR A 530 39.63 -70.22 31.48
N ILE A 531 40.86 -69.77 31.22
CA ILE A 531 42.09 -70.52 31.52
C ILE A 531 42.24 -70.76 33.03
N ALA A 532 41.94 -69.76 33.86
CA ALA A 532 41.95 -69.89 35.31
C ALA A 532 40.92 -70.93 35.79
N GLY A 533 39.70 -70.93 35.23
CA GLY A 533 38.68 -71.94 35.49
C GLY A 533 39.12 -73.36 35.11
N GLN A 534 39.73 -73.53 33.94
CA GLN A 534 40.29 -74.81 33.50
C GLN A 534 41.45 -75.27 34.40
N THR A 535 42.33 -74.35 34.79
CA THR A 535 43.47 -74.62 35.68
C THR A 535 42.98 -75.04 37.06
N ASN A 536 41.94 -74.40 37.58
CA ASN A 536 41.29 -74.77 38.84
C ASN A 536 40.70 -76.19 38.78
N LEU A 537 40.03 -76.55 37.68
CA LEU A 537 39.49 -77.91 37.47
C LEU A 537 40.60 -78.97 37.34
N LEU A 538 41.67 -78.65 36.62
CA LEU A 538 42.85 -79.52 36.50
C LEU A 538 43.51 -79.74 37.86
N ALA A 539 43.71 -78.67 38.62
CA ALA A 539 44.28 -78.71 39.96
C ALA A 539 43.39 -79.52 40.92
N LEU A 540 42.07 -79.35 40.85
CA LEU A 540 41.12 -80.12 41.63
C LEU A 540 41.20 -81.63 41.33
N ASN A 541 41.23 -82.00 40.04
CA ASN A 541 41.40 -83.40 39.62
C ASN A 541 42.73 -83.98 40.12
N ALA A 542 43.81 -83.18 40.06
CA ALA A 542 45.12 -83.56 40.60
C ALA A 542 45.09 -83.75 42.12
N THR A 543 44.39 -82.89 42.87
CA THR A 543 44.20 -83.05 44.33
C THR A 543 43.44 -84.32 44.66
N ILE A 544 42.39 -84.67 43.88
CA ILE A 544 41.63 -85.90 44.06
C ILE A 544 42.51 -87.13 43.84
N GLU A 545 43.28 -87.17 42.75
CA GLU A 545 44.14 -88.31 42.44
C GLU A 545 45.31 -88.43 43.44
N ALA A 546 45.85 -87.30 43.91
CA ALA A 546 46.85 -87.26 44.97
C ALA A 546 46.32 -87.81 46.30
N ALA A 547 45.07 -87.49 46.66
CA ALA A 547 44.40 -88.05 47.84
C ALA A 547 44.18 -89.56 47.69
N ARG A 548 43.92 -90.03 46.47
CA ARG A 548 43.74 -91.45 46.13
C ARG A 548 45.03 -92.28 46.27
N ALA A 549 46.18 -91.66 46.04
CA ALA A 549 47.50 -92.27 46.19
C ALA A 549 48.01 -92.35 47.65
N GLY A 550 47.27 -91.81 48.63
CA GLY A 550 47.62 -91.88 50.05
C GLY A 550 48.93 -91.16 50.41
N GLU A 551 49.76 -91.75 51.27
CA GLU A 551 51.04 -91.16 51.73
C GLU A 551 52.02 -90.85 50.57
N ALA A 552 51.98 -91.62 49.47
CA ALA A 552 52.85 -91.40 48.32
C ALA A 552 52.47 -90.16 47.49
N GLY A 553 51.21 -89.68 47.58
CA GLY A 553 50.70 -88.53 46.84
C GLY A 553 50.82 -87.19 47.58
N ARG A 554 51.33 -87.19 48.82
CA ARG A 554 51.25 -86.04 49.75
C ARG A 554 51.95 -84.78 49.22
N GLY A 555 53.12 -84.92 48.59
CA GLY A 555 53.82 -83.79 47.96
C GLY A 555 53.10 -83.23 46.72
N PHE A 556 52.46 -84.11 45.94
CA PHE A 556 51.67 -83.72 44.77
C PHE A 556 50.36 -83.02 45.19
N ALA A 557 49.74 -83.46 46.28
CA ALA A 557 48.54 -82.84 46.84
C ALA A 557 48.78 -81.37 47.26
N VAL A 558 49.94 -81.07 47.87
CA VAL A 558 50.32 -79.70 48.26
C VAL A 558 50.48 -78.80 47.03
N VAL A 559 51.21 -79.26 46.00
CA VAL A 559 51.37 -78.50 44.75
C VAL A 559 50.04 -78.29 44.05
N ALA A 560 49.19 -79.32 43.96
CA ALA A 560 47.87 -79.21 43.38
C ALA A 560 46.98 -78.21 44.14
N SER A 561 47.04 -78.19 45.47
CA SER A 561 46.30 -77.20 46.29
C SER A 561 46.82 -75.77 46.07
N GLU A 562 48.13 -75.58 45.91
CA GLU A 562 48.72 -74.26 45.65
C GLU A 562 48.34 -73.74 44.26
N VAL A 563 48.39 -74.61 43.24
CA VAL A 563 47.93 -74.29 41.87
C VAL A 563 46.44 -73.95 41.86
N LYS A 564 45.63 -74.68 42.65
CA LYS A 564 44.20 -74.39 42.80
C LYS A 564 43.97 -73.00 43.40
N ALA A 565 44.66 -72.66 44.48
CA ALA A 565 44.56 -71.35 45.12
C ALA A 565 45.00 -70.21 44.19
N LEU A 566 46.09 -70.41 43.42
CA LEU A 566 46.56 -69.45 42.43
C LEU A 566 45.55 -69.24 41.29
N ALA A 567 44.90 -70.32 40.85
CA ALA A 567 43.84 -70.26 39.84
C ALA A 567 42.60 -69.50 40.33
N GLU A 568 42.16 -69.73 41.57
CA GLU A 568 41.07 -68.98 42.20
C GLU A 568 41.42 -67.48 42.36
N GLN A 569 42.65 -67.16 42.77
CA GLN A 569 43.14 -65.78 42.85
C GLN A 569 43.19 -65.11 41.48
N THR A 570 43.60 -65.84 40.44
CA THR A 570 43.63 -65.34 39.05
C THR A 570 42.22 -65.09 38.51
N ALA A 571 41.27 -65.98 38.78
CA ALA A 571 39.85 -65.79 38.41
C ALA A 571 39.25 -64.57 39.12
N LYS A 572 39.56 -64.37 40.40
CA LYS A 572 39.12 -63.18 41.14
C LYS A 572 39.71 -61.90 40.55
N ALA A 573 41.01 -61.85 40.31
CA ALA A 573 41.68 -60.67 39.76
C ALA A 573 41.19 -60.33 38.34
N THR A 574 40.96 -61.35 37.50
CA THR A 574 40.39 -61.14 36.16
C THR A 574 38.94 -60.66 36.22
N GLY A 575 38.14 -61.13 37.18
CA GLY A 575 36.80 -60.59 37.43
C GLY A 575 36.80 -59.10 37.80
N GLU A 576 37.70 -58.68 38.68
CA GLU A 576 37.89 -57.28 39.06
C GLU A 576 38.34 -56.41 37.86
N ILE A 577 39.28 -56.91 37.04
CA ILE A 577 39.69 -56.23 35.80
C ILE A 577 38.53 -56.15 34.80
N GLY A 578 37.74 -57.22 34.65
CA GLY A 578 36.57 -57.24 33.77
C GLY A 578 35.55 -56.15 34.14
N GLN A 579 35.28 -55.97 35.43
CA GLN A 579 34.42 -54.88 35.91
C GLN A 579 34.99 -53.49 35.57
N GLN A 580 36.32 -53.31 35.65
CA GLN A 580 36.96 -52.05 35.29
C GLN A 580 36.90 -51.78 33.78
N ILE A 581 37.06 -52.80 32.94
CA ILE A 581 36.93 -52.70 31.48
C ILE A 581 35.50 -52.35 31.08
N ALA A 582 34.49 -52.99 31.69
CA ALA A 582 33.09 -52.66 31.45
C ALA A 582 32.77 -51.20 31.84
N SER A 583 33.36 -50.71 32.93
CA SER A 583 33.23 -49.30 33.35
C SER A 583 33.88 -48.35 32.33
N ILE A 584 35.05 -48.69 31.79
CA ILE A 584 35.72 -47.91 30.73
C ILE A 584 34.87 -47.89 29.45
N GLN A 585 34.33 -49.03 29.03
CA GLN A 585 33.46 -49.11 27.85
C GLN A 585 32.23 -48.21 28.00
N THR A 586 31.54 -48.29 29.15
CA THR A 586 30.38 -47.45 29.46
C THR A 586 30.73 -45.96 29.44
N ALA A 587 31.82 -45.55 30.09
CA ALA A 587 32.27 -44.16 30.11
C ALA A 587 32.64 -43.64 28.71
N THR A 588 33.20 -44.52 27.87
CA THR A 588 33.55 -44.21 26.49
C THR A 588 32.30 -44.02 25.63
N GLU A 589 31.29 -44.88 25.78
CA GLU A 589 30.01 -44.76 25.09
C GLU A 589 29.26 -43.47 25.47
N HIS A 590 29.22 -43.14 26.77
CA HIS A 590 28.66 -41.88 27.25
C HIS A 590 29.40 -40.66 26.66
N SER A 591 30.73 -40.75 26.54
CA SER A 591 31.54 -39.67 25.96
C SER A 591 31.25 -39.47 24.47
N VAL A 592 31.05 -40.55 23.70
CA VAL A 592 30.63 -40.46 22.28
C VAL A 592 29.26 -39.80 22.16
N GLY A 593 28.31 -40.17 23.02
CA GLY A 593 26.99 -39.54 23.06
C GLY A 593 27.07 -38.02 23.30
N ALA A 594 27.82 -37.61 24.34
CA ALA A 594 28.00 -36.19 24.65
C ALA A 594 28.68 -35.40 23.52
N ILE A 595 29.70 -35.99 22.86
CA ILE A 595 30.36 -35.34 21.72
C ILE A 595 29.40 -35.18 20.53
N LYS A 596 28.52 -36.16 20.29
CA LYS A 596 27.49 -36.08 19.25
C LYS A 596 26.49 -34.95 19.52
N ASP A 597 26.04 -34.80 20.77
CA ASP A 597 25.12 -33.73 21.16
C ASP A 597 25.77 -32.33 21.02
N ILE A 598 27.05 -32.22 21.40
CA ILE A 598 27.85 -30.99 21.19
C ILE A 598 27.96 -30.70 19.70
N SER A 599 28.24 -31.71 18.87
CA SER A 599 28.38 -31.55 17.42
C SER A 599 27.09 -31.04 16.79
N GLY A 600 25.93 -31.61 17.16
CA GLY A 600 24.63 -31.12 16.70
C GLY A 600 24.30 -29.71 17.18
N THR A 601 24.79 -29.30 18.35
CA THR A 601 24.66 -27.91 18.83
C THR A 601 25.51 -26.94 18.02
N ILE A 602 26.72 -27.33 17.63
CA ILE A 602 27.62 -26.51 16.80
C ILE A 602 27.08 -26.41 15.36
N GLU A 603 26.52 -27.47 14.81
CA GLU A 603 25.86 -27.44 13.50
C GLU A 603 24.70 -26.43 13.48
N LYS A 604 23.86 -26.43 14.53
CA LYS A 604 22.81 -25.40 14.70
C LYS A 604 23.39 -23.99 14.80
N LEU A 605 24.51 -23.79 15.49
CA LEU A 605 25.18 -22.49 15.55
C LEU A 605 25.68 -22.02 14.18
N SER A 606 26.16 -22.94 13.34
CA SER A 606 26.58 -22.66 11.96
C SER A 606 25.39 -22.24 11.09
N GLU A 607 24.26 -22.95 11.18
CA GLU A 607 23.01 -22.61 10.49
C GLU A 607 22.46 -21.24 10.92
N ILE A 608 22.44 -20.96 12.22
CA ILE A 608 22.02 -19.66 12.77
C ILE A 608 22.93 -18.54 12.23
N SER A 609 24.25 -18.76 12.22
CA SER A 609 25.21 -17.78 11.72
C SER A 609 25.01 -17.51 10.23
N SER A 610 24.71 -18.54 9.42
CA SER A 610 24.36 -18.36 8.00
C SER A 610 23.07 -17.54 7.81
N THR A 611 22.08 -17.76 8.67
CA THR A 611 20.81 -17.02 8.63
C THR A 611 21.01 -15.55 9.02
N ILE A 612 21.83 -15.29 10.06
CA ILE A 612 22.19 -13.93 10.46
C ILE A 612 22.98 -13.24 9.35
N ALA A 613 23.92 -13.93 8.69
CA ALA A 613 24.71 -13.36 7.60
C ALA A 613 23.79 -12.86 6.46
N ALA A 614 22.81 -13.66 6.05
CA ALA A 614 21.84 -13.26 5.04
C ALA A 614 21.02 -12.03 5.47
N ALA A 615 20.57 -11.99 6.73
CA ALA A 615 19.84 -10.85 7.28
C ALA A 615 20.70 -9.58 7.34
N VAL A 616 21.98 -9.70 7.67
CA VAL A 616 22.93 -8.58 7.74
C VAL A 616 23.26 -8.04 6.35
N GLU A 617 23.36 -8.90 5.33
CA GLU A 617 23.49 -8.47 3.93
C GLU A 617 22.27 -7.68 3.46
N GLU A 618 21.06 -8.14 3.79
CA GLU A 618 19.82 -7.43 3.48
C GLU A 618 19.75 -6.07 4.20
N GLN A 619 20.13 -6.02 5.48
CA GLN A 619 20.26 -4.76 6.23
C GLN A 619 21.26 -3.81 5.57
N GLY A 620 22.41 -4.32 5.11
CA GLY A 620 23.39 -3.52 4.38
C GLY A 620 22.82 -2.88 3.10
N ALA A 621 22.05 -3.64 2.33
CA ALA A 621 21.38 -3.13 1.13
C ALA A 621 20.34 -2.05 1.48
N ALA A 622 19.53 -2.27 2.53
CA ALA A 622 18.54 -1.31 2.99
C ALA A 622 19.19 0.00 3.48
N THR A 623 20.28 -0.08 4.26
CA THR A 623 21.01 1.10 4.75
C THR A 623 21.63 1.90 3.59
N GLN A 624 22.12 1.24 2.54
CA GLN A 624 22.59 1.93 1.33
C GLN A 624 21.46 2.65 0.58
N GLU A 625 20.25 2.09 0.55
CA GLU A 625 19.08 2.78 -0.01
C GLU A 625 18.67 3.98 0.84
N ILE A 626 18.69 3.86 2.16
CA ILE A 626 18.44 4.98 3.08
C ILE A 626 19.45 6.10 2.81
N SER A 627 20.74 5.78 2.71
CA SER A 627 21.79 6.76 2.39
C SER A 627 21.51 7.50 1.08
N ARG A 628 21.12 6.79 0.00
CA ARG A 628 20.74 7.41 -1.28
C ARG A 628 19.53 8.34 -1.13
N ASN A 629 18.49 7.90 -0.41
CA ASN A 629 17.28 8.69 -0.20
C ASN A 629 17.55 9.95 0.64
N VAL A 630 18.42 9.86 1.65
CA VAL A 630 18.86 10.98 2.47
C VAL A 630 19.62 12.00 1.61
N GLN A 631 20.51 11.56 0.73
CA GLN A 631 21.22 12.45 -0.19
C GLN A 631 20.27 13.18 -1.15
N GLN A 632 19.25 12.48 -1.66
CA GLN A 632 18.22 13.08 -2.51
C GLN A 632 17.34 14.08 -1.73
N ALA A 633 17.00 13.77 -0.48
CA ALA A 633 16.28 14.68 0.39
C ALA A 633 17.09 15.95 0.68
N ALA A 634 18.41 15.82 0.90
CA ALA A 634 19.31 16.95 1.11
C ALA A 634 19.30 17.89 -0.11
N GLU A 635 19.46 17.33 -1.32
CA GLU A 635 19.39 18.10 -2.56
C GLU A 635 18.04 18.81 -2.71
N GLY A 636 16.94 18.09 -2.42
CA GLY A 636 15.59 18.66 -2.44
C GLY A 636 15.42 19.83 -1.48
N THR A 637 15.92 19.72 -0.24
CA THR A 637 15.87 20.83 0.74
C THR A 637 16.70 22.02 0.29
N HIS A 638 17.86 21.79 -0.32
CA HIS A 638 18.70 22.85 -0.86
C HIS A 638 18.01 23.56 -2.02
N GLN A 639 17.35 22.82 -2.91
CA GLN A 639 16.60 23.39 -4.03
C GLN A 639 15.39 24.22 -3.56
N VAL A 640 14.68 23.78 -2.51
CA VAL A 640 13.59 24.58 -1.91
C VAL A 640 14.11 25.89 -1.33
N SER A 641 15.26 25.86 -0.65
CA SER A 641 15.91 27.07 -0.10
C SER A 641 16.35 28.05 -1.20
N ALA A 642 16.87 27.54 -2.33
CA ALA A 642 17.19 28.37 -3.48
C ALA A 642 15.92 29.01 -4.09
N ASN A 643 14.88 28.20 -4.33
CA ASN A 643 13.63 28.67 -4.92
C ASN A 643 12.90 29.69 -4.04
N ILE A 644 12.94 29.54 -2.71
CA ILE A 644 12.25 30.46 -1.81
C ILE A 644 12.89 31.86 -1.81
N THR A 645 14.21 31.93 -2.07
CA THR A 645 14.93 33.19 -2.25
C THR A 645 14.42 33.94 -3.50
N ASP A 646 14.11 33.22 -4.58
CA ASP A 646 13.55 33.83 -5.79
C ASP A 646 12.10 34.28 -5.59
N VAL A 647 11.29 33.51 -4.86
CA VAL A 647 9.91 33.92 -4.49
C VAL A 647 9.94 35.17 -3.60
N GLN A 648 10.87 35.25 -2.65
CA GLN A 648 11.05 36.43 -1.80
C GLN A 648 11.42 37.67 -2.64
N ARG A 649 12.26 37.51 -3.67
CA ARG A 649 12.59 38.60 -4.61
C ARG A 649 11.36 39.05 -5.39
N GLY A 650 10.58 38.12 -5.94
CA GLY A 650 9.35 38.43 -6.68
C GLY A 650 8.28 39.12 -5.81
N ALA A 651 8.16 38.73 -4.54
CA ALA A 651 7.29 39.41 -3.58
C ALA A 651 7.73 40.88 -3.35
N ASN A 652 9.03 41.11 -3.15
CA ASN A 652 9.59 42.48 -3.03
C ASN A 652 9.34 43.34 -4.27
N GLU A 653 9.54 42.79 -5.46
CA GLU A 653 9.29 43.47 -6.73
C GLU A 653 7.80 43.82 -6.88
N THR A 654 6.91 42.89 -6.54
CA THR A 654 5.45 43.11 -6.54
C THR A 654 5.05 44.21 -5.58
N GLY A 655 5.57 44.22 -4.35
CA GLY A 655 5.30 45.28 -3.37
C GLY A 655 5.78 46.66 -3.83
N SER A 656 6.96 46.71 -4.46
CA SER A 656 7.50 47.95 -5.04
C SER A 656 6.65 48.47 -6.20
N ALA A 657 6.27 47.59 -7.14
CA ALA A 657 5.42 47.94 -8.28
C ALA A 657 4.03 48.38 -7.82
N SER A 658 3.45 47.70 -6.83
CA SER A 658 2.14 48.05 -6.26
C SER A 658 2.17 49.42 -5.60
N SER A 659 3.25 49.75 -4.89
CA SER A 659 3.43 51.08 -4.29
C SER A 659 3.51 52.19 -5.35
N GLN A 660 4.14 51.93 -6.50
CA GLN A 660 4.15 52.88 -7.63
C GLN A 660 2.77 53.05 -8.27
N VAL A 661 2.02 51.96 -8.46
CA VAL A 661 0.64 52.02 -8.97
C VAL A 661 -0.28 52.78 -8.02
N LEU A 662 -0.14 52.55 -6.72
CA LEU A 662 -0.89 53.27 -5.69
C LEU A 662 -0.64 54.78 -5.77
N ALA A 663 0.62 55.20 -5.84
CA ALA A 663 0.98 56.61 -5.98
C ALA A 663 0.43 57.23 -7.29
N ALA A 664 0.50 56.50 -8.41
CA ALA A 664 -0.04 56.95 -9.69
C ALA A 664 -1.58 57.09 -9.65
N ALA A 665 -2.28 56.13 -9.04
CA ALA A 665 -3.73 56.17 -8.87
C ALA A 665 -4.17 57.34 -7.98
N GLN A 666 -3.47 57.59 -6.88
CA GLN A 666 -3.73 58.74 -6.00
C GLN A 666 -3.51 60.07 -6.72
N SER A 667 -2.44 60.19 -7.52
CA SER A 667 -2.19 61.38 -8.34
C SER A 667 -3.30 61.58 -9.38
N LEU A 668 -3.72 60.52 -10.08
CA LEU A 668 -4.78 60.58 -11.08
C LEU A 668 -6.14 60.98 -10.48
N SER A 669 -6.46 60.48 -9.29
CA SER A 669 -7.64 60.87 -8.53
C SER A 669 -7.60 62.36 -8.15
N GLY A 670 -6.43 62.85 -7.70
CA GLY A 670 -6.21 64.28 -7.42
C GLY A 670 -6.36 65.17 -8.65
N ASP A 671 -5.74 64.80 -9.77
CA ASP A 671 -5.82 65.54 -11.03
C ASP A 671 -7.26 65.55 -11.60
N SER A 672 -8.00 64.44 -11.46
CA SER A 672 -9.40 64.34 -11.87
C SER A 672 -10.29 65.29 -11.06
N ASN A 673 -10.10 65.35 -9.74
CA ASN A 673 -10.80 66.31 -8.88
C ASN A 673 -10.46 67.77 -9.22
N ARG A 674 -9.19 68.06 -9.52
CA ARG A 674 -8.78 69.41 -9.95
C ARG A 674 -9.40 69.79 -11.29
N LEU A 675 -9.45 68.87 -12.24
CA LEU A 675 -10.10 69.09 -13.53
C LEU A 675 -11.61 69.35 -13.36
N LYS A 676 -12.28 68.62 -12.46
CA LYS A 676 -13.70 68.85 -12.11
C LYS A 676 -13.94 70.30 -11.65
N LEU A 677 -13.08 70.78 -10.76
CA LEU A 677 -13.16 72.14 -10.20
C LEU A 677 -12.89 73.22 -11.26
N GLU A 678 -11.83 73.06 -12.06
CA GLU A 678 -11.49 74.04 -13.12
C GLU A 678 -12.55 74.11 -14.22
N VAL A 679 -13.12 72.98 -14.61
CA VAL A 679 -14.22 72.92 -15.58
C VAL A 679 -15.46 73.60 -15.00
N GLY A 680 -15.80 73.35 -13.72
CA GLY A 680 -16.88 74.07 -13.03
C GLY A 680 -16.67 75.58 -13.01
N ASN A 681 -15.49 76.05 -12.60
CA ASN A 681 -15.15 77.48 -12.56
C ASN A 681 -15.20 78.16 -13.95
N PHE A 682 -14.69 77.48 -14.98
CA PHE A 682 -14.74 77.96 -16.35
C PHE A 682 -16.19 78.09 -16.83
N LEU A 683 -17.03 77.09 -16.58
CA LEU A 683 -18.43 77.10 -16.96
C LEU A 683 -19.24 78.17 -16.23
N ASP A 684 -18.97 78.40 -14.95
CA ASP A 684 -19.58 79.50 -14.19
C ASP A 684 -19.21 80.87 -14.78
N THR A 685 -17.96 81.02 -15.23
CA THR A 685 -17.50 82.24 -15.92
C THR A 685 -18.19 82.42 -17.27
N VAL A 686 -18.34 81.34 -18.05
CA VAL A 686 -19.04 81.34 -19.35
C VAL A 686 -20.54 81.61 -19.20
N ARG A 687 -21.17 81.13 -18.12
CA ARG A 687 -22.59 81.38 -17.79
C ARG A 687 -22.87 82.81 -17.33
N ALA A 688 -21.86 83.47 -16.75
CA ALA A 688 -21.92 84.84 -16.25
C ALA A 688 -21.64 85.91 -17.33
N ALA A 689 -20.88 85.57 -18.38
CA ALA A 689 -20.65 86.41 -19.57
C ALA A 689 -21.93 86.53 -20.43
#